data_AF-A0A9W7ETS8-F1
#
_entry.id   AF-A0A9W7ETS8-F1
#
_cell.length_a   1.000
_cell.length_b   1.000
_cell.length_c   1.000
_cell.angle_alpha   90.00
_cell.angle_beta   90.00
_cell.angle_gamma   90.00
#
_symmetry.space_group_name_H-M   'P 1'
#
loop_
_entity.id
_entity.type
_entity.pdbx_description
1 polymer ?
#
loop_
_entity_poly.entity_id
_entity_poly.type
_entity_poly.pdbx_seq_one_letter_code
_entity_poly.pdbx_strand_id
1 'polypeptide(L)'
;MLKLVFPVAPKSTPPHTMSGFGDSLRAWANIGGDPDPPQEEPSIPTPQTPSDPDEIRRKRLARMAGSNSSNSPRQSSAPTQMETTPVSNPGPRGRLDFTSPDLDMEVADDNDNDNVNDNDEDLVNEGGQTQTQKQLMSQTLDPAALRASTAPPFTSDRPPALLSDHPSPRKTKRLRKRDATMIKVLSITTVQSDQTDLLTYIKFGEGESQPAIIPVDSLDSLIAGRLNLQSSALKRDKSAIAYLTNLHERARMELSKVSEEKEDDLTTKTMLMDAKKCAATYAVSCLLYEELFASSHHSKDELVKCLLSNTAQICNHAEGSFLSDVVKELINQEELENVVGPVVDKLMENFGGGSLLEEKAAKSSNSSRALQSLLNIKAVAVATSSFPNFNLPSSSSPVAKEVVQPSMDGFDTQQQQFMAMMLRMQNNRSVPGAYLRRSGPALETSTILGRLLSLGLPTRDPKVTSQFANAARRTMQDVNNVKEGLRKTNMVHLELSTQIVKALLKGGKESRNGALAWFKDSLIVNCRAGGDVNYRDASKNSSTHTMLNIATVLLKLSGPFVGSEEKRKLIDPSFVWSEEAHGGVYASSGDEKVDRLNCDTPTPKNVDPNQPAKDFNFITNCFFLTARALNLGLFPLTSTYHSLGRQLGHMNWQIRSRGGDAASDPNFNRALSMHMAHEVVAADPELIREAVKFYDVLAEMMCSLDTDTVQAMPEFFVDDVCSILNFAATERGVPSDVLKGVSVANIFNLVIRLLSPAHAKTIKNYNLRARLGDILFHIFLPSECKREEDEPQYGEDVPASVCCDPKTGQPFLLSSKEAQDTLAPSLLLLYGEVEHTGPYEKQGFRSRICSLLKYLWNSPQHHNA
;
A
#
# COMPACT_ATOMS: atom_id res chain seq x y z
N MET A 1 19.21 -66.46 -7.18
CA MET A 1 19.39 -67.54 -6.18
C MET A 1 19.03 -67.00 -4.79
N LEU A 2 18.76 -67.88 -3.81
CA LEU A 2 18.29 -67.51 -2.45
C LEU A 2 19.39 -67.63 -1.39
N LYS A 3 19.44 -66.67 -0.46
CA LYS A 3 19.72 -66.73 1.01
C LYS A 3 19.94 -65.29 1.52
N LEU A 4 19.19 -64.79 2.52
CA LEU A 4 19.32 -65.00 4.00
C LEU A 4 20.65 -64.41 4.54
N VAL A 5 20.68 -63.68 5.66
CA VAL A 5 20.24 -64.06 7.03
C VAL A 5 19.77 -62.86 7.89
N PHE A 6 18.88 -63.10 8.87
CA PHE A 6 18.59 -62.23 10.04
C PHE A 6 19.12 -62.88 11.34
N PRO A 7 19.49 -62.08 12.36
CA PRO A 7 18.96 -62.28 13.73
C PRO A 7 18.31 -60.98 14.28
N VAL A 8 17.10 -60.98 14.87
CA VAL A 8 16.66 -61.52 16.20
C VAL A 8 17.00 -60.59 17.37
N ALA A 9 15.97 -60.27 18.18
CA ALA A 9 16.04 -59.50 19.43
C ALA A 9 15.33 -60.24 20.59
N PRO A 10 15.68 -59.99 21.87
CA PRO A 10 14.98 -60.56 23.04
C PRO A 10 14.21 -59.53 23.90
N LYS A 11 13.63 -60.01 25.02
CA LYS A 11 12.64 -59.35 25.90
C LYS A 11 12.85 -59.84 27.36
N SER A 12 12.33 -59.25 28.46
CA SER A 12 11.48 -58.06 28.71
C SER A 12 11.46 -57.69 30.21
N THR A 13 10.86 -56.52 30.52
CA THR A 13 10.15 -56.15 31.78
C THR A 13 10.96 -55.83 33.07
N PRO A 14 10.41 -55.00 33.99
CA PRO A 14 11.09 -54.42 35.18
C PRO A 14 10.62 -55.09 36.51
N PRO A 15 11.02 -54.67 37.75
CA PRO A 15 10.53 -53.43 38.42
C PRO A 15 11.45 -52.78 39.54
N HIS A 16 10.93 -51.72 40.20
CA HIS A 16 11.23 -51.19 41.57
C HIS A 16 12.54 -50.46 41.98
N THR A 17 12.42 -49.12 42.12
CA THR A 17 12.73 -48.24 43.29
C THR A 17 13.75 -48.61 44.40
N MET A 18 14.78 -47.76 44.60
CA MET A 18 15.40 -47.26 45.88
C MET A 18 16.72 -46.49 45.59
N SER A 19 17.34 -45.62 46.42
CA SER A 19 16.96 -44.82 47.62
C SER A 19 18.10 -43.89 48.09
N GLY A 20 17.82 -42.82 48.85
CA GLY A 20 18.80 -41.97 49.59
C GLY A 20 19.48 -40.87 48.74
N PHE A 21 19.98 -39.75 49.27
CA PHE A 21 19.99 -39.12 50.62
C PHE A 21 19.57 -37.62 50.44
N GLY A 22 19.20 -36.82 51.44
CA GLY A 22 19.04 -37.03 52.89
C GLY A 22 18.91 -35.65 53.59
N ASP A 23 18.07 -35.52 54.61
CA ASP A 23 17.69 -34.21 55.19
C ASP A 23 18.76 -33.51 56.04
N SER A 24 18.78 -32.18 55.98
CA SER A 24 19.05 -31.27 57.12
C SER A 24 18.76 -29.82 56.73
N LEU A 25 18.33 -28.92 57.61
CA LEU A 25 17.43 -28.91 58.76
C LEU A 25 17.33 -27.42 59.12
N ARG A 26 16.22 -26.97 59.71
CA ARG A 26 16.01 -25.55 60.05
C ARG A 26 16.92 -25.13 61.20
N ALA A 27 17.38 -23.87 61.18
CA ALA A 27 16.93 -22.80 62.09
C ALA A 27 18.06 -21.90 62.59
N TRP A 28 17.82 -20.58 62.56
CA TRP A 28 17.85 -19.72 63.75
C TRP A 28 16.95 -18.51 63.52
N ALA A 29 16.45 -17.89 64.58
CA ALA A 29 15.41 -16.87 64.50
C ALA A 29 15.42 -15.90 65.71
N ASN A 30 14.84 -14.72 65.48
CA ASN A 30 14.37 -13.72 66.45
C ASN A 30 15.40 -12.99 67.33
N ILE A 31 15.32 -11.66 67.31
CA ILE A 31 14.96 -10.71 68.40
C ILE A 31 15.09 -9.29 67.78
N GLY A 32 14.19 -8.32 67.94
CA GLY A 32 12.88 -8.28 68.61
C GLY A 32 12.67 -6.95 69.35
N GLY A 33 11.61 -6.19 69.05
CA GLY A 33 11.20 -5.01 69.85
C GLY A 33 10.64 -3.80 69.07
N ASP A 34 9.53 -3.28 69.57
CA ASP A 34 8.97 -1.91 69.46
C ASP A 34 8.90 -1.36 70.93
N PRO A 35 8.76 -0.05 71.26
CA PRO A 35 7.84 0.91 70.59
C PRO A 35 8.16 2.45 70.60
N ASP A 36 7.57 3.18 69.63
CA ASP A 36 6.99 4.55 69.71
C ASP A 36 7.85 5.84 70.03
N PRO A 37 7.32 7.08 69.79
CA PRO A 37 8.09 8.25 69.30
C PRO A 37 8.13 9.45 70.31
N PRO A 38 8.34 10.75 69.96
CA PRO A 38 8.75 11.41 68.69
C PRO A 38 9.87 12.49 68.82
N GLN A 39 10.34 13.07 67.70
CA GLN A 39 10.78 14.48 67.63
C GLN A 39 10.81 15.05 66.19
N GLU A 40 11.10 16.36 66.07
CA GLU A 40 10.51 17.30 65.10
C GLU A 40 11.18 17.46 63.70
N GLU A 41 10.46 18.18 62.84
CA GLU A 41 10.77 18.66 61.47
C GLU A 41 12.07 19.51 61.36
N PRO A 42 12.68 19.65 60.15
CA PRO A 42 12.13 20.53 59.11
C PRO A 42 12.24 20.00 57.66
N SER A 43 11.76 20.81 56.70
CA SER A 43 11.28 20.41 55.36
C SER A 43 12.03 21.09 54.18
N ILE A 44 11.40 21.13 52.97
CA ILE A 44 11.82 21.82 51.71
C ILE A 44 12.84 21.00 50.83
N PRO A 45 12.74 20.95 49.47
CA PRO A 45 11.63 20.53 48.62
C PRO A 45 12.03 19.55 47.47
N THR A 46 11.11 18.73 46.95
CA THR A 46 11.33 17.93 45.70
C THR A 46 10.89 18.70 44.44
N PRO A 47 11.51 18.45 43.25
CA PRO A 47 11.26 19.22 42.03
C PRO A 47 9.98 18.82 41.27
N GLN A 48 9.63 19.64 40.27
CA GLN A 48 8.34 19.63 39.57
C GLN A 48 8.11 18.40 38.68
N THR A 49 6.91 17.83 38.76
CA THR A 49 6.34 16.86 37.80
C THR A 49 5.82 17.55 36.53
N PRO A 50 5.67 16.82 35.40
CA PRO A 50 5.01 17.34 34.20
C PRO A 50 3.53 17.68 34.47
N SER A 51 2.98 18.60 33.67
CA SER A 51 1.62 19.14 33.87
C SER A 51 0.52 18.12 33.54
N ASP A 52 -0.38 17.94 34.50
CA ASP A 52 -1.61 17.15 34.42
C ASP A 52 -2.50 17.56 33.22
N PRO A 53 -2.97 16.60 32.37
CA PRO A 53 -3.90 16.89 31.27
C PRO A 53 -5.19 17.60 31.69
N ASP A 54 -5.74 17.31 32.87
CA ASP A 54 -6.90 18.05 33.38
C ASP A 54 -6.51 19.48 33.82
N GLU A 55 -5.24 19.79 34.05
CA GLU A 55 -4.75 21.17 34.23
C GLU A 55 -4.74 21.93 32.89
N ILE A 56 -4.39 21.26 31.78
CA ILE A 56 -4.51 21.84 30.42
C ILE A 56 -5.98 22.07 30.07
N ARG A 57 -6.85 21.09 30.37
CA ARG A 57 -8.31 21.21 30.25
C ARG A 57 -8.85 22.38 31.09
N ARG A 58 -8.44 22.49 32.37
CA ARG A 58 -8.78 23.61 33.25
C ARG A 58 -8.27 24.95 32.70
N LYS A 59 -7.06 25.03 32.16
CA LYS A 59 -6.50 26.25 31.53
C LYS A 59 -7.28 26.66 30.26
N ARG A 60 -7.71 25.71 29.42
CA ARG A 60 -8.56 26.00 28.24
C ARG A 60 -9.98 26.42 28.65
N LEU A 61 -10.60 25.73 29.61
CA LEU A 61 -11.92 26.10 30.16
C LEU A 61 -11.90 27.46 30.88
N ALA A 62 -10.86 27.76 31.68
CA ALA A 62 -10.73 29.04 32.38
C ALA A 62 -10.59 30.23 31.42
N ARG A 63 -9.89 30.07 30.28
CA ARG A 63 -9.86 31.09 29.22
C ARG A 63 -11.23 31.33 28.59
N MET A 64 -12.06 30.29 28.45
CA MET A 64 -13.44 30.44 27.95
C MET A 64 -14.42 30.98 29.01
N ALA A 65 -14.17 30.74 30.30
CA ALA A 65 -15.00 31.26 31.40
C ALA A 65 -14.78 32.76 31.67
N GLY A 66 -13.62 33.32 31.29
CA GLY A 66 -13.24 34.71 31.57
C GLY A 66 -14.09 35.80 30.90
N SER A 67 -15.08 35.45 30.07
CA SER A 67 -15.91 36.41 29.33
C SER A 67 -17.39 36.46 29.75
N ASN A 68 -17.78 35.89 30.91
CA ASN A 68 -19.18 35.96 31.40
C ASN A 68 -19.28 35.79 32.94
N SER A 69 -19.28 36.88 33.73
CA SER A 69 -19.58 36.81 35.17
C SER A 69 -20.04 38.12 35.84
N SER A 70 -21.33 38.47 35.72
CA SER A 70 -22.10 39.27 36.70
C SER A 70 -23.56 39.36 36.22
N ASN A 71 -24.62 39.17 37.01
CA ASN A 71 -24.76 38.80 38.43
C ASN A 71 -26.02 37.93 38.61
N SER A 72 -26.10 37.15 39.68
CA SER A 72 -27.38 36.68 40.25
C SER A 72 -27.79 37.59 41.41
N PRO A 73 -29.08 37.62 41.81
CA PRO A 73 -29.43 36.79 42.98
C PRO A 73 -30.85 36.20 43.03
N ARG A 74 -30.91 34.89 43.34
CA ARG A 74 -31.86 34.18 44.24
C ARG A 74 -33.39 34.21 44.02
N GLN A 75 -33.98 33.04 44.36
CA GLN A 75 -35.41 32.77 44.65
C GLN A 75 -36.38 32.83 43.46
N SER A 76 -37.40 31.96 43.34
CA SER A 76 -37.74 30.74 44.10
C SER A 76 -38.70 29.82 43.30
N SER A 77 -38.91 28.59 43.80
CA SER A 77 -40.10 27.73 43.59
C SER A 77 -40.47 27.24 42.17
N ALA A 78 -40.93 25.99 42.11
CA ALA A 78 -41.53 25.30 40.96
C ALA A 78 -42.75 24.50 41.47
N PRO A 79 -43.56 23.81 40.63
CA PRO A 79 -43.99 24.08 39.24
C PRO A 79 -45.54 24.02 39.11
N THR A 80 -46.11 23.91 37.87
CA THR A 80 -47.15 22.93 37.44
C THR A 80 -48.30 23.49 36.56
N GLN A 81 -48.50 22.88 35.36
CA GLN A 81 -49.73 22.89 34.47
C GLN A 81 -50.19 24.26 33.89
N MET A 82 -51.01 24.38 32.83
CA MET A 82 -51.58 23.47 31.79
C MET A 82 -51.74 24.35 30.50
N GLU A 83 -51.33 23.92 29.29
CA GLU A 83 -52.10 23.20 28.25
C GLU A 83 -53.08 24.07 27.39
N THR A 84 -53.33 23.60 26.16
CA THR A 84 -54.35 24.01 25.16
C THR A 84 -54.02 25.09 24.10
N THR A 85 -54.49 24.78 22.89
CA THR A 85 -54.68 25.61 21.67
C THR A 85 -56.15 25.34 21.21
N PRO A 86 -56.65 25.56 19.96
CA PRO A 86 -56.15 26.24 18.76
C PRO A 86 -57.24 27.11 18.02
N VAL A 87 -56.99 27.44 16.74
CA VAL A 87 -57.96 27.78 15.65
C VAL A 87 -58.74 29.12 15.70
N SER A 88 -58.50 30.00 14.72
CA SER A 88 -59.46 30.27 13.62
C SER A 88 -58.99 31.32 12.59
N ASN A 89 -59.49 31.18 11.36
CA ASN A 89 -59.35 32.06 10.20
C ASN A 89 -60.64 31.88 9.39
N PRO A 90 -61.32 32.92 8.83
CA PRO A 90 -61.17 33.15 7.38
C PRO A 90 -61.52 34.56 6.85
N GLY A 91 -61.00 34.91 5.67
CA GLY A 91 -61.88 35.45 4.61
C GLY A 91 -61.70 36.90 4.10
N PRO A 92 -62.42 37.27 3.00
CA PRO A 92 -61.72 37.81 1.81
C PRO A 92 -62.41 38.94 0.98
N ARG A 93 -61.69 39.53 0.01
CA ARG A 93 -62.09 39.89 -1.41
C ARG A 93 -61.47 41.19 -2.00
N GLY A 94 -61.05 41.11 -3.29
CA GLY A 94 -60.55 42.18 -4.21
C GLY A 94 -59.89 41.53 -5.45
N ARG A 95 -59.87 41.98 -6.73
CA ARG A 95 -60.42 43.13 -7.50
C ARG A 95 -59.77 44.51 -7.27
N LEU A 96 -59.43 45.36 -8.27
CA LEU A 96 -59.42 45.40 -9.78
C LEU A 96 -58.53 46.63 -10.24
N ASP A 97 -58.12 46.94 -11.50
CA ASP A 97 -58.20 46.34 -12.87
C ASP A 97 -57.13 46.89 -13.89
N PHE A 98 -57.06 46.29 -15.09
CA PHE A 98 -56.73 46.81 -16.46
C PHE A 98 -55.38 47.45 -16.97
N THR A 99 -55.16 47.19 -18.28
CA THR A 99 -54.42 47.90 -19.37
C THR A 99 -52.90 47.74 -19.62
N SER A 100 -52.60 47.15 -20.79
CA SER A 100 -51.45 47.43 -21.69
C SER A 100 -51.99 48.21 -22.93
N PRO A 101 -51.17 48.70 -23.89
CA PRO A 101 -50.33 47.90 -24.81
C PRO A 101 -48.91 48.55 -25.02
N ASP A 102 -48.12 48.47 -26.11
CA ASP A 102 -48.27 47.97 -27.50
C ASP A 102 -46.92 47.62 -28.20
N LEU A 103 -47.04 46.93 -29.34
CA LEU A 103 -46.21 46.78 -30.59
C LEU A 103 -44.98 47.70 -30.86
N ASP A 104 -44.05 47.44 -31.80
CA ASP A 104 -43.42 46.24 -32.42
C ASP A 104 -42.37 46.73 -33.47
N MET A 105 -41.22 46.05 -33.67
CA MET A 105 -40.51 46.01 -34.97
C MET A 105 -39.40 44.92 -35.02
N GLU A 106 -39.25 44.27 -36.18
CA GLU A 106 -38.26 43.22 -36.47
C GLU A 106 -37.00 43.75 -37.20
N VAL A 107 -35.94 42.92 -37.29
CA VAL A 107 -35.23 42.45 -38.51
C VAL A 107 -33.90 41.76 -38.10
N ALA A 108 -33.38 40.84 -38.92
CA ALA A 108 -32.35 39.85 -38.57
C ALA A 108 -31.11 39.86 -39.50
N ASP A 109 -30.37 38.73 -39.50
CA ASP A 109 -29.42 38.20 -40.49
C ASP A 109 -27.91 38.58 -40.42
N ASP A 110 -27.15 37.66 -39.80
CA ASP A 110 -26.12 36.78 -40.41
C ASP A 110 -24.66 37.19 -40.79
N ASN A 111 -23.83 36.14 -40.70
CA ASN A 111 -22.53 35.82 -41.34
C ASN A 111 -21.19 36.40 -40.80
N ASP A 112 -20.46 35.52 -40.09
CA ASP A 112 -19.24 34.84 -40.56
C ASP A 112 -18.25 35.58 -41.49
N ASN A 113 -16.95 35.56 -41.13
CA ASN A 113 -16.01 34.59 -41.75
C ASN A 113 -14.66 34.46 -40.98
N ASP A 114 -13.92 33.39 -41.27
CA ASP A 114 -12.59 33.08 -40.75
C ASP A 114 -11.46 33.94 -41.35
N ASN A 115 -10.30 33.99 -40.67
CA ASN A 115 -9.07 33.44 -41.28
C ASN A 115 -7.94 33.08 -40.30
N VAL A 116 -7.00 32.28 -40.80
CA VAL A 116 -5.84 31.67 -40.11
C VAL A 116 -4.54 32.22 -40.69
N ASN A 117 -3.47 32.29 -39.89
CA ASN A 117 -2.12 31.87 -40.31
C ASN A 117 -1.09 31.86 -39.17
N ASP A 118 -0.25 30.83 -39.19
CA ASP A 118 0.94 30.65 -38.34
C ASP A 118 2.18 31.38 -38.90
N ASN A 119 3.27 31.40 -38.12
CA ASN A 119 4.63 30.98 -38.55
C ASN A 119 5.66 31.07 -37.40
N ASP A 120 6.55 30.08 -37.35
CA ASP A 120 7.79 29.99 -36.55
C ASP A 120 8.93 30.88 -37.14
N GLU A 121 10.16 31.01 -36.61
CA GLU A 121 10.85 30.32 -35.48
C GLU A 121 11.31 31.32 -34.37
N ASP A 122 12.54 31.50 -33.84
CA ASP A 122 13.94 31.11 -34.14
C ASP A 122 14.74 30.95 -32.81
N LEU A 123 16.03 30.62 -32.89
CA LEU A 123 16.90 29.99 -31.89
C LEU A 123 17.83 30.90 -31.04
N VAL A 124 18.33 30.31 -29.93
CA VAL A 124 19.73 30.42 -29.38
C VAL A 124 20.16 31.74 -28.68
N ASN A 125 20.95 31.75 -27.59
CA ASN A 125 21.29 30.78 -26.51
C ASN A 125 22.06 31.52 -25.38
N GLU A 126 22.46 30.77 -24.33
CA GLU A 126 23.48 31.07 -23.31
C GLU A 126 23.09 32.01 -22.17
N GLY A 127 23.76 31.83 -21.03
CA GLY A 127 23.52 32.62 -19.83
C GLY A 127 24.45 32.26 -18.67
N GLY A 128 24.34 33.06 -17.61
CA GLY A 128 25.01 32.85 -16.33
C GLY A 128 26.45 33.38 -16.24
N GLN A 129 26.65 34.36 -15.36
CA GLN A 129 27.44 34.10 -14.14
C GLN A 129 27.20 35.17 -13.07
N THR A 130 27.51 34.82 -11.83
CA THR A 130 27.37 35.64 -10.61
C THR A 130 28.67 36.36 -10.27
N GLN A 131 28.60 37.53 -9.63
CA GLN A 131 29.56 37.95 -8.61
C GLN A 131 29.03 39.05 -7.66
N THR A 132 29.81 39.47 -6.67
CA THR A 132 29.30 40.03 -5.39
C THR A 132 30.29 41.01 -4.72
N GLN A 133 29.82 41.77 -3.71
CA GLN A 133 30.54 42.57 -2.68
C GLN A 133 31.03 43.98 -3.08
N LYS A 134 30.60 45.06 -2.38
CA LYS A 134 31.18 45.77 -1.18
C LYS A 134 32.54 46.44 -1.48
N GLN A 135 32.97 47.55 -0.87
CA GLN A 135 32.90 48.09 0.51
C GLN A 135 33.27 49.62 0.47
N LEU A 136 33.21 50.55 1.46
CA LEU A 136 33.11 50.65 2.94
C LEU A 136 31.93 51.59 3.36
N MET A 137 31.46 51.74 4.63
CA MET A 137 31.82 51.23 5.98
C MET A 137 32.72 52.09 6.90
N SER A 138 32.12 52.98 7.72
CA SER A 138 32.70 53.79 8.83
C SER A 138 31.57 54.52 9.60
N GLN A 139 31.66 55.20 10.77
CA GLN A 139 32.42 55.15 12.06
C GLN A 139 31.83 56.26 12.98
N THR A 140 31.74 56.25 14.33
CA THR A 140 31.95 55.26 15.43
C THR A 140 31.10 55.73 16.66
N LEU A 141 31.06 54.98 17.78
CA LEU A 141 30.42 55.39 19.06
C LEU A 141 31.20 54.82 20.28
N ASP A 142 31.24 55.57 21.40
CA ASP A 142 31.64 55.11 22.76
C ASP A 142 31.17 56.14 23.84
N PRO A 143 31.28 55.94 25.19
CA PRO A 143 30.07 56.05 26.03
C PRO A 143 30.16 56.83 27.38
N ALA A 144 29.02 56.84 28.08
CA ALA A 144 28.81 56.87 29.55
C ALA A 144 28.56 58.20 30.32
N ALA A 145 27.81 58.01 31.43
CA ALA A 145 27.80 58.75 32.72
C ALA A 145 26.97 60.06 32.94
N LEU A 146 26.01 59.92 33.89
CA LEU A 146 25.62 60.83 35.00
C LEU A 146 25.03 62.25 34.81
N ARG A 147 23.78 62.37 35.32
CA ARG A 147 23.22 63.40 36.25
C ARG A 147 22.99 64.86 35.82
N ALA A 148 22.02 65.43 36.55
CA ALA A 148 21.80 66.84 36.92
C ALA A 148 20.72 67.64 36.15
N SER A 149 19.67 67.97 36.91
CA SER A 149 18.55 68.86 36.62
C SER A 149 18.97 70.31 36.29
N THR A 150 18.18 70.98 35.43
CA THR A 150 17.72 72.37 35.65
C THR A 150 16.47 72.66 34.81
N ALA A 151 15.78 73.77 35.10
CA ALA A 151 14.46 74.14 34.58
C ALA A 151 14.48 75.56 33.91
N PRO A 152 13.35 76.11 33.39
CA PRO A 152 13.29 76.91 32.16
C PRO A 152 13.45 78.43 32.36
N PRO A 153 13.20 79.30 31.35
CA PRO A 153 11.82 79.86 31.22
C PRO A 153 11.35 80.36 29.80
N PHE A 154 10.08 80.79 29.72
CA PHE A 154 9.40 81.67 28.71
C PHE A 154 9.23 81.17 27.25
N THR A 155 8.03 80.74 26.80
CA THR A 155 6.81 81.47 26.28
C THR A 155 6.92 81.98 24.82
N SER A 156 5.87 82.06 23.99
CA SER A 156 4.41 82.23 24.26
C SER A 156 3.48 81.67 23.15
N ASP A 157 2.27 81.22 23.53
CA ASP A 157 0.96 81.27 22.81
C ASP A 157 0.79 80.73 21.36
N ARG A 158 -0.37 80.23 20.88
CA ARG A 158 -1.70 79.76 21.38
C ARG A 158 -2.58 79.42 20.13
N PRO A 159 -3.67 78.61 20.16
CA PRO A 159 -4.15 77.55 21.07
C PRO A 159 -4.12 76.13 20.42
N PRO A 160 -4.44 75.04 21.15
CA PRO A 160 -4.65 73.71 20.57
C PRO A 160 -6.06 73.53 19.96
N ALA A 161 -6.14 72.85 18.83
CA ALA A 161 -7.39 72.25 18.32
C ALA A 161 -7.53 70.80 18.83
N LEU A 162 -8.76 70.36 19.07
CA LEU A 162 -9.05 69.00 19.56
C LEU A 162 -8.69 67.95 18.50
N LEU A 163 -7.79 67.02 18.86
CA LEU A 163 -7.58 65.78 18.10
C LEU A 163 -8.78 64.85 18.34
N SER A 164 -9.66 64.71 17.34
CA SER A 164 -10.65 63.65 17.30
C SER A 164 -10.01 62.36 16.78
N ASP A 165 -10.16 61.27 17.54
CA ASP A 165 -9.45 60.00 17.31
C ASP A 165 -10.12 59.15 16.22
N HIS A 166 -10.21 59.71 15.01
CA HIS A 166 -10.84 59.07 13.86
C HIS A 166 -9.83 58.27 13.02
N PRO A 167 -9.98 56.93 12.93
CA PRO A 167 -9.03 56.10 12.18
C PRO A 167 -9.09 56.39 10.68
N SER A 168 -7.94 56.77 10.11
CA SER A 168 -7.73 57.05 8.68
C SER A 168 -8.50 56.08 7.75
N PRO A 169 -9.14 56.57 6.67
CA PRO A 169 -10.02 55.76 5.81
C PRO A 169 -9.36 54.51 5.20
N ARG A 170 -8.03 54.49 5.07
CA ARG A 170 -7.29 53.27 4.66
C ARG A 170 -7.32 52.18 5.75
N LYS A 171 -7.18 52.53 7.03
CA LYS A 171 -7.24 51.59 8.16
C LYS A 171 -8.64 50.99 8.29
N THR A 172 -9.69 51.81 8.25
CA THR A 172 -11.10 51.35 8.31
C THR A 172 -11.50 50.51 7.11
N LYS A 173 -10.98 50.79 5.90
CA LYS A 173 -11.19 49.90 4.73
C LYS A 173 -10.49 48.54 4.89
N ARG A 174 -9.25 48.49 5.40
CA ARG A 174 -8.54 47.22 5.68
C ARG A 174 -9.24 46.40 6.77
N LEU A 175 -9.66 47.02 7.87
CA LEU A 175 -10.44 46.34 8.93
C LEU A 175 -11.72 45.70 8.38
N ARG A 176 -12.47 46.40 7.53
CA ARG A 176 -13.66 45.82 6.87
C ARG A 176 -13.32 44.67 5.91
N LYS A 177 -12.17 44.70 5.21
CA LYS A 177 -11.70 43.57 4.39
C LYS A 177 -11.36 42.35 5.26
N ARG A 178 -10.64 42.56 6.37
CA ARG A 178 -10.31 41.52 7.36
C ARG A 178 -11.58 40.88 7.91
N ASP A 179 -12.54 41.66 8.38
CA ASP A 179 -13.75 41.16 9.04
C ASP A 179 -14.65 40.37 8.09
N ALA A 180 -14.80 40.84 6.84
CA ALA A 180 -15.48 40.09 5.78
C ALA A 180 -14.77 38.76 5.44
N THR A 181 -13.43 38.75 5.46
CA THR A 181 -12.62 37.53 5.26
C THR A 181 -12.81 36.56 6.44
N MET A 182 -12.83 37.05 7.67
CA MET A 182 -13.05 36.25 8.88
C MET A 182 -14.47 35.63 8.91
N ILE A 183 -15.49 36.43 8.60
CA ILE A 183 -16.89 35.96 8.44
C ILE A 183 -16.98 34.83 7.41
N LYS A 184 -16.33 34.98 6.25
CA LYS A 184 -16.27 33.99 5.18
C LYS A 184 -15.54 32.71 5.61
N VAL A 185 -14.39 32.83 6.26
CA VAL A 185 -13.55 31.71 6.73
C VAL A 185 -14.23 30.92 7.86
N LEU A 186 -14.83 31.61 8.84
CA LEU A 186 -15.61 30.98 9.92
C LEU A 186 -16.99 30.50 9.46
N SER A 187 -17.53 31.01 8.35
CA SER A 187 -18.88 30.71 7.82
C SER A 187 -20.01 31.00 8.83
N ILE A 188 -19.90 32.13 9.50
CA ILE A 188 -20.82 32.62 10.53
C ILE A 188 -21.55 33.90 10.07
N THR A 189 -22.62 34.28 10.75
CA THR A 189 -23.22 35.61 10.65
C THR A 189 -23.51 36.18 12.05
N THR A 190 -23.25 37.48 12.24
CA THR A 190 -23.63 38.24 13.45
C THR A 190 -24.99 38.92 13.31
N VAL A 191 -25.63 38.82 12.14
CA VAL A 191 -26.98 39.32 11.88
C VAL A 191 -27.93 38.12 11.73
N GLN A 192 -29.00 38.10 12.50
CA GLN A 192 -30.06 37.09 12.39
C GLN A 192 -30.87 37.37 11.12
N SER A 193 -30.70 36.52 10.09
CA SER A 193 -31.36 36.65 8.80
C SER A 193 -31.68 35.28 8.21
N ASP A 194 -32.96 35.04 7.94
CA ASP A 194 -33.42 33.77 7.38
C ASP A 194 -32.94 33.55 5.94
N GLN A 195 -32.64 34.63 5.20
CA GLN A 195 -32.23 34.61 3.78
C GLN A 195 -30.77 34.16 3.53
N THR A 196 -30.00 33.79 4.56
CA THR A 196 -28.63 33.29 4.38
C THR A 196 -28.57 31.77 4.60
N ASP A 197 -28.73 31.00 3.52
CA ASP A 197 -28.83 29.52 3.60
C ASP A 197 -27.56 28.81 4.06
N LEU A 198 -26.38 29.45 3.93
CA LEU A 198 -25.08 28.80 4.12
C LEU A 198 -24.27 29.29 5.34
N LEU A 199 -24.72 30.35 6.02
CA LEU A 199 -24.06 30.91 7.20
C LEU A 199 -24.84 30.51 8.46
N THR A 200 -24.14 30.26 9.58
CA THR A 200 -24.82 30.02 10.87
C THR A 200 -24.72 31.25 11.77
N TYR A 201 -25.84 31.64 12.36
CA TYR A 201 -25.92 32.77 13.28
C TYR A 201 -25.23 32.47 14.62
N ILE A 202 -24.45 33.43 15.13
CA ILE A 202 -23.90 33.42 16.49
C ILE A 202 -24.23 34.77 17.15
N LYS A 203 -24.96 34.74 18.28
CA LYS A 203 -25.32 35.93 19.06
C LYS A 203 -24.04 36.54 19.67
N PHE A 204 -23.78 37.80 19.38
CA PHE A 204 -22.65 38.56 19.92
C PHE A 204 -23.16 39.62 20.89
N GLY A 205 -22.86 39.47 22.19
CA GLY A 205 -23.30 40.37 23.25
C GLY A 205 -24.82 40.40 23.49
N GLU A 206 -25.27 41.32 24.34
CA GLU A 206 -26.68 41.58 24.61
C GLU A 206 -27.10 42.94 24.02
N GLY A 207 -27.67 42.90 22.82
CA GLY A 207 -28.47 44.00 22.26
C GLY A 207 -27.72 45.18 21.66
N GLU A 208 -27.29 45.04 20.40
CA GLU A 208 -27.26 46.20 19.49
C GLU A 208 -27.45 45.78 18.02
N SER A 209 -28.24 46.56 17.26
CA SER A 209 -28.69 46.21 15.90
C SER A 209 -27.72 46.66 14.80
N GLN A 210 -26.41 46.52 15.03
CA GLN A 210 -25.36 46.88 14.08
C GLN A 210 -24.41 45.70 13.82
N PRO A 211 -23.75 45.63 12.64
CA PRO A 211 -22.74 44.61 12.38
C PRO A 211 -21.51 44.86 13.26
N ALA A 212 -21.47 44.19 14.42
CA ALA A 212 -20.40 44.31 15.40
C ALA A 212 -19.03 44.04 14.77
N ILE A 213 -18.09 44.97 14.97
CA ILE A 213 -16.68 44.81 14.58
C ILE A 213 -16.12 43.65 15.39
N ILE A 214 -15.63 42.61 14.72
CA ILE A 214 -15.21 41.38 15.39
C ILE A 214 -13.87 41.65 16.12
N PRO A 215 -13.79 41.49 17.46
CA PRO A 215 -12.55 41.73 18.21
C PRO A 215 -11.40 40.85 17.69
N VAL A 216 -10.17 41.37 17.74
CA VAL A 216 -8.98 40.62 17.26
C VAL A 216 -8.83 39.30 18.01
N ASP A 217 -9.09 39.31 19.31
CA ASP A 217 -8.87 38.19 20.23
C ASP A 217 -10.08 37.23 20.33
N SER A 218 -11.18 37.45 19.59
CA SER A 218 -12.41 36.64 19.72
C SER A 218 -12.43 35.35 18.90
N LEU A 219 -11.32 35.00 18.22
CA LEU A 219 -11.27 33.84 17.32
C LEU A 219 -11.58 32.51 18.04
N ASP A 220 -10.97 32.28 19.20
CA ASP A 220 -11.19 31.08 20.01
C ASP A 220 -12.64 31.00 20.53
N SER A 221 -13.21 32.12 21.00
CA SER A 221 -14.59 32.14 21.50
C SER A 221 -15.61 31.93 20.40
N LEU A 222 -15.33 32.40 19.18
CA LEU A 222 -16.15 32.13 17.99
C LEU A 222 -16.09 30.67 17.56
N ILE A 223 -14.92 30.04 17.55
CA ILE A 223 -14.79 28.62 17.19
C ILE A 223 -15.43 27.73 18.26
N ALA A 224 -15.15 27.96 19.55
CA ALA A 224 -15.77 27.21 20.64
C ALA A 224 -17.30 27.40 20.68
N GLY A 225 -17.78 28.64 20.52
CA GLY A 225 -19.21 28.95 20.43
C GLY A 225 -19.89 28.28 19.23
N ARG A 226 -19.21 28.19 18.08
CA ARG A 226 -19.68 27.46 16.89
C ARG A 226 -19.77 25.95 17.16
N LEU A 227 -18.76 25.36 17.80
CA LEU A 227 -18.69 23.92 18.09
C LEU A 227 -19.71 23.47 19.13
N ASN A 228 -20.08 24.33 20.08
CA ASN A 228 -21.04 24.00 21.13
C ASN A 228 -22.53 24.14 20.71
N LEU A 229 -22.81 24.47 19.45
CA LEU A 229 -24.16 24.45 18.89
C LEU A 229 -24.58 23.01 18.57
N GLN A 230 -25.83 22.65 18.91
CA GLN A 230 -26.41 21.35 18.55
C GLN A 230 -26.52 21.17 17.03
N SER A 231 -26.36 19.94 16.53
CA SER A 231 -26.38 19.60 15.10
C SER A 231 -27.66 20.00 14.33
N SER A 232 -28.76 20.24 15.05
CA SER A 232 -30.02 20.80 14.52
C SER A 232 -29.93 22.27 14.10
N ALA A 233 -29.07 23.06 14.76
CA ALA A 233 -28.87 24.49 14.47
C ALA A 233 -27.79 24.73 13.38
N LEU A 234 -27.16 23.68 12.85
CA LEU A 234 -26.07 23.79 11.88
C LEU A 234 -26.62 23.68 10.45
N LYS A 235 -26.80 24.83 9.76
CA LYS A 235 -27.21 24.85 8.34
C LYS A 235 -26.20 24.09 7.44
N ARG A 236 -24.92 24.22 7.76
CA ARG A 236 -23.78 23.61 7.06
C ARG A 236 -22.77 23.03 8.06
N ASP A 237 -22.04 22.01 7.64
CA ASP A 237 -20.98 21.30 8.37
C ASP A 237 -21.46 20.80 9.76
N LYS A 238 -22.21 19.68 9.76
CA LYS A 238 -23.00 19.19 10.92
C LYS A 238 -22.20 18.52 12.06
N SER A 239 -20.91 18.29 11.85
CA SER A 239 -19.97 17.72 12.83
C SER A 239 -18.74 18.61 12.99
N ALA A 240 -18.14 18.57 14.20
CA ALA A 240 -16.97 19.37 14.53
C ALA A 240 -15.83 19.19 13.51
N ILE A 241 -15.51 17.94 13.16
CA ILE A 241 -14.39 17.63 12.26
C ILE A 241 -14.64 18.13 10.82
N ALA A 242 -15.86 17.98 10.29
CA ALA A 242 -16.20 18.54 8.98
C ALA A 242 -16.09 20.07 8.97
N TYR A 243 -16.58 20.74 10.03
CA TYR A 243 -16.47 22.19 10.16
C TYR A 243 -15.01 22.66 10.26
N LEU A 244 -14.20 22.02 11.10
CA LEU A 244 -12.80 22.39 11.36
C LEU A 244 -11.91 22.10 10.13
N THR A 245 -12.17 21.01 9.40
CA THR A 245 -11.55 20.72 8.10
C THR A 245 -11.83 21.85 7.11
N ASN A 246 -13.10 22.20 6.92
CA ASN A 246 -13.49 23.24 5.98
C ASN A 246 -13.03 24.64 6.43
N LEU A 247 -12.94 24.91 7.73
CA LEU A 247 -12.38 26.13 8.29
C LEU A 247 -10.89 26.28 7.93
N HIS A 248 -10.09 25.24 8.17
CA HIS A 248 -8.67 25.23 7.84
C HIS A 248 -8.44 25.40 6.33
N GLU A 249 -9.21 24.71 5.49
CA GLU A 249 -9.10 24.82 4.04
C GLU A 249 -9.55 26.20 3.51
N ARG A 250 -10.63 26.78 4.04
CA ARG A 250 -11.03 28.17 3.74
C ARG A 250 -9.94 29.16 4.15
N ALA A 251 -9.34 28.99 5.34
CA ALA A 251 -8.23 29.84 5.78
C ALA A 251 -6.99 29.68 4.89
N ARG A 252 -6.65 28.46 4.47
CA ARG A 252 -5.53 28.16 3.55
C ARG A 252 -5.73 28.81 2.18
N MET A 253 -6.92 28.71 1.59
CA MET A 253 -7.24 29.30 0.28
C MET A 253 -7.17 30.83 0.29
N GLU A 254 -7.63 31.49 1.36
CA GLU A 254 -7.54 32.95 1.45
C GLU A 254 -6.11 33.42 1.80
N LEU A 255 -5.34 32.62 2.56
CA LEU A 255 -3.94 32.93 2.87
C LEU A 255 -3.04 32.91 1.62
N SER A 256 -3.31 32.04 0.64
CA SER A 256 -2.63 32.06 -0.67
C SER A 256 -2.85 33.41 -1.37
N LYS A 257 -4.12 33.80 -1.54
CA LYS A 257 -4.53 35.05 -2.21
C LYS A 257 -3.91 36.29 -1.55
N VAL A 258 -3.94 36.37 -0.23
CA VAL A 258 -3.35 37.49 0.53
C VAL A 258 -1.81 37.45 0.50
N SER A 259 -1.19 36.33 0.15
CA SER A 259 0.26 36.22 -0.11
C SER A 259 0.64 36.57 -1.55
N GLU A 260 -0.29 36.42 -2.50
CA GLU A 260 -0.16 36.82 -3.91
C GLU A 260 -0.44 38.32 -4.13
N GLU A 261 -1.17 38.97 -3.22
CA GLU A 261 -1.42 40.41 -3.25
C GLU A 261 -0.12 41.24 -3.02
N LYS A 262 0.10 42.26 -3.87
CA LYS A 262 1.25 43.18 -3.79
C LYS A 262 1.26 44.12 -2.56
N GLU A 263 0.22 44.10 -1.73
CA GLU A 263 0.07 44.96 -0.56
C GLU A 263 0.10 44.09 0.71
N ASP A 264 1.14 44.24 1.54
CA ASP A 264 1.37 43.33 2.68
C ASP A 264 0.39 43.59 3.84
N ASP A 265 -0.78 42.95 3.80
CA ASP A 265 -1.74 42.92 4.90
C ASP A 265 -1.35 41.84 5.94
N LEU A 266 -0.26 42.13 6.66
CA LEU A 266 0.24 41.29 7.76
C LEU A 266 -0.87 40.97 8.78
N THR A 267 -1.77 41.91 9.05
CA THR A 267 -2.91 41.74 9.98
C THR A 267 -3.94 40.71 9.54
N THR A 268 -4.20 40.58 8.24
CA THR A 268 -5.04 39.50 7.72
C THR A 268 -4.26 38.19 7.61
N LYS A 269 -2.95 38.24 7.29
CA LYS A 269 -2.08 37.04 7.25
C LYS A 269 -1.97 36.34 8.61
N THR A 270 -1.71 37.06 9.70
CA THR A 270 -1.62 36.46 11.05
C THR A 270 -2.96 35.82 11.45
N MET A 271 -4.07 36.55 11.31
CA MET A 271 -5.42 36.07 11.62
C MET A 271 -5.77 34.77 10.85
N LEU A 272 -5.33 34.64 9.59
CA LEU A 272 -5.53 33.42 8.80
C LEU A 272 -4.62 32.26 9.25
N MET A 273 -3.38 32.53 9.67
CA MET A 273 -2.50 31.52 10.26
C MET A 273 -3.03 31.03 11.62
N ASP A 274 -3.51 31.95 12.46
CA ASP A 274 -4.15 31.62 13.74
C ASP A 274 -5.44 30.82 13.52
N ALA A 275 -6.27 31.17 12.54
CA ALA A 275 -7.46 30.39 12.18
C ALA A 275 -7.12 28.94 11.76
N LYS A 276 -6.04 28.72 10.99
CA LYS A 276 -5.56 27.35 10.68
C LYS A 276 -5.09 26.62 11.95
N LYS A 277 -4.32 27.30 12.81
CA LYS A 277 -3.76 26.72 14.04
C LYS A 277 -4.85 26.34 15.04
N CYS A 278 -5.80 27.23 15.29
CA CYS A 278 -6.97 26.96 16.13
C CYS A 278 -7.80 25.82 15.54
N ALA A 279 -8.04 25.80 14.22
CA ALA A 279 -8.78 24.70 13.59
C ALA A 279 -8.14 23.32 13.83
N ALA A 280 -6.81 23.20 13.72
CA ALA A 280 -6.10 21.96 14.05
C ALA A 280 -6.14 21.65 15.56
N THR A 281 -5.93 22.65 16.43
CA THR A 281 -5.90 22.47 17.90
C THR A 281 -7.27 22.05 18.46
N TYR A 282 -8.36 22.64 17.97
CA TYR A 282 -9.72 22.21 18.30
C TYR A 282 -10.04 20.84 17.70
N ALA A 283 -9.53 20.50 16.50
CA ALA A 283 -9.75 19.18 15.92
C ALA A 283 -9.07 18.07 16.76
N VAL A 284 -7.83 18.26 17.21
CA VAL A 284 -7.18 17.37 18.18
C VAL A 284 -8.01 17.27 19.46
N SER A 285 -8.49 18.40 19.98
CA SER A 285 -9.32 18.40 21.19
C SER A 285 -10.61 17.57 21.03
N CYS A 286 -11.26 17.62 19.87
CA CYS A 286 -12.44 16.81 19.54
C CYS A 286 -12.10 15.31 19.32
N LEU A 287 -10.92 15.01 18.76
CA LEU A 287 -10.46 13.63 18.50
C LEU A 287 -10.01 12.89 19.76
N LEU A 288 -9.55 13.61 20.79
CA LEU A 288 -9.19 13.04 22.09
C LEU A 288 -10.36 13.03 23.07
N TYR A 289 -11.22 14.06 23.03
CA TYR A 289 -12.33 14.25 23.96
C TYR A 289 -13.66 14.41 23.19
N GLU A 290 -14.26 13.30 22.76
CA GLU A 290 -15.46 13.35 21.90
C GLU A 290 -16.68 14.03 22.54
N GLU A 291 -16.75 14.12 23.87
CA GLU A 291 -17.81 14.82 24.63
C GLU A 291 -17.50 16.30 24.92
N LEU A 292 -16.40 16.87 24.42
CA LEU A 292 -15.97 18.24 24.74
C LEU A 292 -16.92 19.32 24.19
N PHE A 293 -17.63 19.04 23.10
CA PHE A 293 -18.60 19.94 22.48
C PHE A 293 -19.84 19.18 22.00
N ALA A 294 -20.99 19.85 21.94
CA ALA A 294 -22.24 19.27 21.42
C ALA A 294 -22.17 18.73 19.98
N SER A 295 -21.12 19.06 19.20
CA SER A 295 -20.89 18.58 17.83
C SER A 295 -19.66 17.66 17.67
N SER A 296 -18.97 17.26 18.75
CA SER A 296 -17.74 16.44 18.69
C SER A 296 -17.94 14.92 18.88
N HIS A 297 -19.15 14.45 19.14
CA HIS A 297 -19.43 13.01 19.27
C HIS A 297 -19.02 12.23 18.01
N HIS A 298 -18.38 11.07 18.18
CA HIS A 298 -17.88 10.22 17.09
C HIS A 298 -16.87 10.92 16.16
N SER A 299 -16.05 11.84 16.70
CA SER A 299 -15.07 12.60 15.91
C SER A 299 -14.10 11.70 15.12
N LYS A 300 -13.75 10.51 15.63
CA LYS A 300 -12.88 9.57 14.89
C LYS A 300 -13.60 8.99 13.64
N ASP A 301 -14.87 8.61 13.76
CA ASP A 301 -15.69 8.19 12.61
C ASP A 301 -15.97 9.35 11.63
N GLU A 302 -16.19 10.57 12.13
CA GLU A 302 -16.36 11.75 11.29
C GLU A 302 -15.09 12.10 10.52
N LEU A 303 -13.90 11.94 11.11
CA LEU A 303 -12.63 12.05 10.40
C LEU A 303 -12.51 11.00 9.29
N VAL A 304 -12.91 9.75 9.54
CA VAL A 304 -12.94 8.68 8.52
C VAL A 304 -13.91 9.03 7.39
N LYS A 305 -15.12 9.52 7.69
CA LYS A 305 -16.09 9.98 6.67
C LYS A 305 -15.55 11.14 5.84
N CYS A 306 -14.86 12.09 6.47
CA CYS A 306 -14.18 13.19 5.78
C CYS A 306 -13.07 12.65 4.86
N LEU A 307 -12.20 11.78 5.35
CA LEU A 307 -11.12 11.15 4.59
C LEU A 307 -11.62 10.35 3.38
N LEU A 308 -12.76 9.68 3.49
CA LEU A 308 -13.38 8.89 2.42
C LEU A 308 -14.12 9.72 1.35
N SER A 309 -14.44 10.99 1.65
CA SER A 309 -15.20 11.88 0.75
C SER A 309 -14.34 12.99 0.12
N ASN A 310 -13.47 13.62 0.91
CA ASN A 310 -12.68 14.81 0.52
C ASN A 310 -11.16 14.60 0.71
N THR A 311 -10.65 13.40 0.45
CA THR A 311 -9.25 12.99 0.73
C THR A 311 -8.21 14.02 0.30
N ALA A 312 -8.35 14.54 -0.93
CA ALA A 312 -7.39 15.46 -1.55
C ALA A 312 -7.35 16.85 -0.88
N GLN A 313 -8.45 17.30 -0.25
CA GLN A 313 -8.49 18.56 0.50
C GLN A 313 -7.81 18.38 1.87
N ILE A 314 -8.15 17.29 2.56
CA ILE A 314 -7.69 16.98 3.93
C ILE A 314 -6.19 16.67 3.97
N CYS A 315 -5.72 15.89 3.01
CA CYS A 315 -4.38 15.27 3.01
C CYS A 315 -3.45 15.85 1.94
N ASN A 316 -3.76 17.04 1.42
CA ASN A 316 -3.01 17.69 0.34
C ASN A 316 -1.51 17.64 0.64
N HIS A 317 -0.70 17.17 -0.32
CA HIS A 317 0.68 16.73 -0.08
C HIS A 317 1.68 17.89 0.12
N ALA A 318 1.23 19.13 -0.01
CA ALA A 318 1.98 20.32 0.41
C ALA A 318 2.02 20.44 1.94
N GLU A 319 3.08 21.06 2.47
CA GLU A 319 3.17 21.34 3.90
C GLU A 319 2.05 22.28 4.36
N GLY A 320 1.44 21.97 5.52
CA GLY A 320 0.36 22.79 6.07
C GLY A 320 -1.04 22.49 5.51
N SER A 321 -1.29 21.26 5.06
CA SER A 321 -2.64 20.68 4.95
C SER A 321 -3.24 20.35 6.33
N PHE A 322 -4.57 20.22 6.42
CA PHE A 322 -5.28 20.05 7.70
C PHE A 322 -4.77 18.84 8.48
N LEU A 323 -4.65 17.68 7.81
CA LEU A 323 -4.14 16.47 8.45
C LEU A 323 -2.66 16.60 8.86
N SER A 324 -1.84 17.31 8.10
CA SER A 324 -0.43 17.57 8.47
C SER A 324 -0.34 18.40 9.76
N ASP A 325 -1.17 19.43 9.90
CA ASP A 325 -1.17 20.30 11.08
C ASP A 325 -1.79 19.61 12.31
N VAL A 326 -2.83 18.78 12.11
CA VAL A 326 -3.42 17.92 13.17
C VAL A 326 -2.43 16.86 13.66
N VAL A 327 -1.70 16.18 12.76
CA VAL A 327 -0.69 15.18 13.15
C VAL A 327 0.47 15.80 13.92
N LYS A 328 0.94 17.00 13.55
CA LYS A 328 1.97 17.74 14.34
C LYS A 328 1.49 17.98 15.77
N GLU A 329 0.24 18.41 15.94
CA GLU A 329 -0.32 18.72 17.26
C GLU A 329 -0.62 17.46 18.09
N LEU A 330 -0.93 16.31 17.45
CA LEU A 330 -0.99 15.01 18.12
C LEU A 330 0.39 14.54 18.59
N ILE A 331 1.45 14.78 17.82
CA ILE A 331 2.84 14.48 18.22
C ILE A 331 3.25 15.36 19.40
N ASN A 332 2.91 16.66 19.38
CA ASN A 332 3.16 17.59 20.49
C ASN A 332 2.49 17.18 21.81
N GLN A 333 1.45 16.35 21.76
CA GLN A 333 0.68 15.85 22.90
C GLN A 333 0.92 14.36 23.18
N GLU A 334 1.83 13.69 22.46
CA GLU A 334 2.16 12.25 22.54
C GLU A 334 0.98 11.28 22.24
N GLU A 335 -0.15 11.80 21.74
CA GLU A 335 -1.44 11.10 21.58
C GLU A 335 -1.69 10.55 20.14
N LEU A 336 -0.65 10.48 19.30
CA LEU A 336 -0.79 10.13 17.89
C LEU A 336 -1.39 8.72 17.67
N GLU A 337 -0.93 7.71 18.40
CA GLU A 337 -1.38 6.32 18.20
C GLU A 337 -2.84 6.12 18.60
N ASN A 338 -3.29 6.80 19.67
CA ASN A 338 -4.67 6.75 20.18
C ASN A 338 -5.71 7.33 19.21
N VAL A 339 -5.28 8.12 18.21
CA VAL A 339 -6.12 8.61 17.11
C VAL A 339 -5.89 7.80 15.82
N VAL A 340 -4.63 7.55 15.45
CA VAL A 340 -4.31 6.85 14.18
C VAL A 340 -4.79 5.41 14.19
N GLY A 341 -4.67 4.68 15.30
CA GLY A 341 -5.09 3.27 15.41
C GLY A 341 -6.56 3.06 15.02
N PRO A 342 -7.52 3.66 15.76
CA PRO A 342 -8.94 3.55 15.44
C PRO A 342 -9.30 4.03 14.02
N VAL A 343 -8.63 5.09 13.51
CA VAL A 343 -8.87 5.62 12.16
C VAL A 343 -8.39 4.64 11.08
N VAL A 344 -7.23 4.00 11.26
CA VAL A 344 -6.72 2.97 10.36
C VAL A 344 -7.59 1.73 10.42
N ASP A 345 -7.93 1.22 11.61
CA ASP A 345 -8.80 0.04 11.76
C ASP A 345 -10.17 0.27 11.10
N LYS A 346 -10.77 1.47 11.24
CA LYS A 346 -12.04 1.83 10.59
C LYS A 346 -11.93 1.91 9.06
N LEU A 347 -10.78 2.31 8.52
CA LEU A 347 -10.52 2.19 7.09
C LEU A 347 -10.35 0.71 6.68
N MET A 348 -9.71 -0.12 7.52
CA MET A 348 -9.50 -1.55 7.27
C MET A 348 -10.78 -2.41 7.40
N GLU A 349 -11.85 -1.92 8.03
CA GLU A 349 -13.20 -2.52 7.96
C GLU A 349 -13.77 -2.57 6.52
N ASN A 350 -13.36 -1.64 5.65
CA ASN A 350 -13.82 -1.59 4.26
C ASN A 350 -13.09 -2.58 3.33
N PHE A 351 -12.12 -3.34 3.85
CA PHE A 351 -11.40 -4.38 3.13
C PHE A 351 -11.86 -5.77 3.62
N GLY A 352 -12.57 -6.49 2.76
CA GLY A 352 -13.10 -7.82 3.04
C GLY A 352 -13.79 -8.39 1.79
N GLY A 353 -14.05 -9.70 1.79
CA GLY A 353 -14.66 -10.41 0.64
C GLY A 353 -13.69 -10.82 -0.47
N GLY A 354 -12.47 -10.27 -0.50
CA GLY A 354 -11.34 -10.72 -1.34
C GLY A 354 -11.48 -10.43 -2.85
N SER A 355 -12.66 -10.04 -3.33
CA SER A 355 -12.95 -9.82 -4.75
C SER A 355 -13.18 -8.35 -5.09
N LEU A 356 -12.49 -7.84 -6.10
CA LEU A 356 -12.66 -6.49 -6.65
C LEU A 356 -14.04 -6.29 -7.31
N LEU A 357 -14.84 -7.34 -7.45
CA LEU A 357 -16.20 -7.33 -8.01
C LEU A 357 -17.30 -7.36 -6.93
N GLU A 358 -16.96 -7.11 -5.66
CA GLU A 358 -17.93 -6.92 -4.58
C GLU A 358 -18.56 -5.51 -4.59
N GLU A 359 -19.79 -5.38 -4.09
CA GLU A 359 -20.45 -4.07 -3.86
C GLU A 359 -19.61 -3.13 -2.96
N LYS A 360 -18.76 -3.70 -2.10
CA LYS A 360 -17.84 -2.95 -1.24
C LYS A 360 -16.64 -2.35 -1.99
N ALA A 361 -16.32 -2.79 -3.21
CA ALA A 361 -15.08 -2.41 -3.91
C ALA A 361 -14.90 -0.89 -4.07
N ALA A 362 -15.98 -0.12 -4.26
CA ALA A 362 -15.92 1.35 -4.28
C ALA A 362 -15.47 1.93 -2.92
N LYS A 363 -15.95 1.36 -1.80
CA LYS A 363 -15.52 1.73 -0.44
C LYS A 363 -14.07 1.34 -0.19
N SER A 364 -13.65 0.15 -0.62
CA SER A 364 -12.26 -0.31 -0.51
C SER A 364 -11.31 0.58 -1.34
N SER A 365 -11.72 1.01 -2.54
CA SER A 365 -10.96 1.93 -3.39
C SER A 365 -10.76 3.30 -2.74
N ASN A 366 -11.81 3.89 -2.17
CA ASN A 366 -11.70 5.17 -1.45
C ASN A 366 -10.91 5.03 -0.14
N SER A 367 -11.06 3.90 0.56
CA SER A 367 -10.28 3.59 1.76
C SER A 367 -8.78 3.41 1.44
N SER A 368 -8.45 2.87 0.26
CA SER A 368 -7.07 2.78 -0.24
C SER A 368 -6.46 4.16 -0.46
N ARG A 369 -7.19 5.09 -1.10
CA ARG A 369 -6.75 6.49 -1.29
C ARG A 369 -6.58 7.23 0.05
N ALA A 370 -7.50 7.02 1.00
CA ALA A 370 -7.42 7.60 2.34
C ALA A 370 -6.19 7.07 3.11
N LEU A 371 -6.00 5.75 3.14
CA LEU A 371 -4.87 5.09 3.80
C LEU A 371 -3.52 5.50 3.18
N GLN A 372 -3.42 5.54 1.85
CA GLN A 372 -2.25 6.08 1.15
C GLN A 372 -1.93 7.51 1.61
N SER A 373 -2.94 8.36 1.66
CA SER A 373 -2.77 9.79 1.96
C SER A 373 -2.40 10.04 3.43
N LEU A 374 -2.92 9.23 4.36
CA LEU A 374 -2.48 9.15 5.75
C LEU A 374 -1.01 8.75 5.85
N LEU A 375 -0.62 7.64 5.22
CA LEU A 375 0.72 7.05 5.34
C LEU A 375 1.82 7.85 4.64
N ASN A 376 1.48 8.77 3.71
CA ASN A 376 2.43 9.75 3.19
C ASN A 376 2.99 10.68 4.29
N ILE A 377 2.30 10.82 5.43
CA ILE A 377 2.82 11.53 6.61
C ILE A 377 3.71 10.56 7.40
N LYS A 378 5.03 10.80 7.40
CA LYS A 378 6.05 9.89 7.98
C LYS A 378 5.73 9.38 9.39
N ALA A 379 5.28 10.26 10.28
CA ALA A 379 4.95 9.89 11.66
C ALA A 379 3.74 8.92 11.74
N VAL A 380 2.75 9.08 10.85
CA VAL A 380 1.61 8.15 10.72
C VAL A 380 2.09 6.80 10.20
N ALA A 381 3.00 6.77 9.22
CA ALA A 381 3.60 5.52 8.73
C ALA A 381 4.43 4.79 9.79
N VAL A 382 5.10 5.51 10.70
CA VAL A 382 5.80 4.92 11.85
C VAL A 382 4.78 4.37 12.85
N ALA A 383 3.83 5.18 13.33
CA ALA A 383 2.77 4.74 14.24
C ALA A 383 2.03 3.49 13.72
N THR A 384 1.57 3.51 12.47
CA THR A 384 0.87 2.35 11.87
C THR A 384 1.73 1.10 11.79
N SER A 385 3.06 1.23 11.66
CA SER A 385 3.97 0.07 11.67
C SER A 385 4.25 -0.52 13.05
N SER A 386 3.95 0.22 14.12
CA SER A 386 4.04 -0.23 15.51
C SER A 386 2.82 -1.03 15.96
N PHE A 387 1.71 -0.97 15.23
CA PHE A 387 0.44 -1.58 15.67
C PHE A 387 0.52 -3.12 15.76
N PRO A 388 -0.12 -3.76 16.76
CA PRO A 388 -0.09 -5.22 16.92
C PRO A 388 -0.67 -6.02 15.74
N ASN A 389 -1.48 -5.37 14.89
CA ASN A 389 -2.05 -5.94 13.65
C ASN A 389 -1.28 -5.52 12.38
N PHE A 390 -0.09 -4.92 12.49
CA PHE A 390 0.75 -4.68 11.32
C PHE A 390 1.46 -5.96 10.85
N ASN A 391 2.06 -6.70 11.78
CA ASN A 391 2.79 -7.96 11.54
C ASN A 391 2.01 -9.19 12.05
N LEU A 392 2.43 -10.40 11.64
CA LEU A 392 2.00 -11.63 12.29
C LEU A 392 2.67 -11.79 13.67
N PRO A 393 2.07 -12.54 14.62
CA PRO A 393 2.75 -12.93 15.85
C PRO A 393 4.03 -13.71 15.53
N SER A 394 5.09 -13.47 16.31
CA SER A 394 6.40 -14.10 16.12
C SER A 394 6.33 -15.63 16.23
N SER A 395 7.13 -16.33 15.43
CA SER A 395 7.13 -17.80 15.33
C SER A 395 7.38 -18.54 16.66
N SER A 396 8.08 -17.91 17.60
CA SER A 396 8.34 -18.42 18.95
C SER A 396 7.21 -18.15 19.95
N SER A 397 6.30 -17.22 19.68
CA SER A 397 5.21 -16.86 20.58
C SER A 397 4.17 -17.98 20.72
N PRO A 398 3.62 -18.25 21.92
CA PRO A 398 2.46 -19.15 22.06
C PRO A 398 1.27 -18.68 21.23
N VAL A 399 1.10 -17.37 21.06
CA VAL A 399 0.01 -16.75 20.28
C VAL A 399 0.03 -17.22 18.83
N ALA A 400 1.22 -17.42 18.23
CA ALA A 400 1.33 -17.91 16.84
C ALA A 400 0.74 -19.31 16.63
N LYS A 401 0.62 -20.11 17.70
CA LYS A 401 0.09 -21.48 17.69
C LYS A 401 -1.40 -21.56 18.11
N GLU A 402 -2.03 -20.43 18.43
CA GLU A 402 -3.47 -20.38 18.68
C GLU A 402 -4.25 -20.69 17.38
N VAL A 403 -5.28 -21.52 17.52
CA VAL A 403 -6.21 -21.85 16.42
C VAL A 403 -7.34 -20.82 16.41
N VAL A 404 -7.39 -20.03 15.34
CA VAL A 404 -8.57 -19.22 14.99
C VAL A 404 -9.60 -20.16 14.37
N GLN A 405 -10.82 -20.18 14.93
CA GLN A 405 -11.95 -20.87 14.33
C GLN A 405 -12.65 -19.96 13.31
N PRO A 406 -13.28 -20.51 12.25
CA PRO A 406 -14.03 -19.71 11.30
C PRO A 406 -15.19 -19.00 12.01
N SER A 407 -15.51 -17.77 11.58
CA SER A 407 -16.75 -17.17 12.07
C SER A 407 -17.96 -17.90 11.49
N MET A 408 -19.00 -18.02 12.33
CA MET A 408 -20.31 -18.57 11.97
C MET A 408 -21.32 -17.49 11.57
N ASP A 409 -20.87 -16.22 11.49
CA ASP A 409 -21.70 -15.08 11.08
C ASP A 409 -22.24 -15.27 9.66
N GLY A 410 -23.56 -15.13 9.49
CA GLY A 410 -24.25 -15.32 8.20
C GLY A 410 -24.76 -16.73 7.93
N PHE A 411 -24.44 -17.72 8.76
CA PHE A 411 -25.12 -19.03 8.75
C PHE A 411 -26.36 -19.01 9.64
N ASP A 412 -27.47 -19.59 9.17
CA ASP A 412 -28.68 -19.73 9.99
C ASP A 412 -28.45 -20.63 11.22
N THR A 413 -29.21 -20.42 12.30
CA THR A 413 -29.02 -21.20 13.55
C THR A 413 -29.12 -22.71 13.36
N GLN A 414 -29.94 -23.20 12.42
CA GLN A 414 -29.96 -24.63 12.06
C GLN A 414 -28.69 -25.09 11.31
N GLN A 415 -28.14 -24.26 10.43
CA GLN A 415 -26.87 -24.55 9.74
C GLN A 415 -25.70 -24.53 10.74
N GLN A 416 -25.68 -23.56 11.66
CA GLN A 416 -24.71 -23.49 12.75
C GLN A 416 -24.79 -24.74 13.65
N GLN A 417 -25.99 -25.17 14.04
CA GLN A 417 -26.20 -26.38 14.85
C GLN A 417 -25.80 -27.65 14.10
N PHE A 418 -26.16 -27.78 12.81
CA PHE A 418 -25.78 -28.92 11.98
C PHE A 418 -24.25 -29.01 11.80
N MET A 419 -23.59 -27.88 11.53
CA MET A 419 -22.14 -27.81 11.41
C MET A 419 -21.46 -28.12 12.75
N ALA A 420 -21.94 -27.56 13.87
CA ALA A 420 -21.44 -27.89 15.21
C ALA A 420 -21.65 -29.37 15.59
N MET A 421 -22.74 -30.00 15.13
CA MET A 421 -22.98 -31.44 15.33
C MET A 421 -22.05 -32.30 14.47
N MET A 422 -21.80 -31.90 13.20
CA MET A 422 -20.84 -32.55 12.32
C MET A 422 -19.41 -32.46 12.89
N LEU A 423 -19.03 -31.29 13.45
CA LEU A 423 -17.75 -31.08 14.13
C LEU A 423 -17.60 -31.96 15.39
N ARG A 424 -18.69 -32.19 16.13
CA ARG A 424 -18.69 -33.14 17.26
C ARG A 424 -18.63 -34.61 16.83
N MET A 425 -19.02 -34.96 15.61
CA MET A 425 -18.85 -36.33 15.07
C MET A 425 -17.47 -36.56 14.43
N GLN A 426 -16.81 -35.53 13.90
CA GLN A 426 -15.46 -35.64 13.35
C GLN A 426 -14.38 -35.63 14.45
N ASN A 427 -14.39 -36.67 15.28
CA ASN A 427 -13.36 -36.92 16.29
C ASN A 427 -11.95 -36.73 15.70
N ASN A 428 -11.22 -35.74 16.22
CA ASN A 428 -9.82 -35.48 15.95
C ASN A 428 -9.45 -35.07 14.50
N ARG A 429 -10.36 -34.39 13.76
CA ARG A 429 -10.00 -33.61 12.57
C ARG A 429 -10.23 -32.12 12.79
N SER A 430 -9.40 -31.29 12.16
CA SER A 430 -9.47 -29.83 12.23
C SER A 430 -10.76 -29.30 11.60
N VAL A 431 -11.40 -28.35 12.29
CA VAL A 431 -12.59 -27.61 11.81
C VAL A 431 -12.33 -27.07 10.40
N PRO A 432 -13.20 -27.32 9.40
CA PRO A 432 -13.05 -26.74 8.06
C PRO A 432 -13.06 -25.21 8.14
N GLY A 433 -11.98 -24.57 7.69
CA GLY A 433 -11.80 -23.12 7.78
C GLY A 433 -11.17 -22.59 9.08
N ALA A 434 -10.75 -23.46 10.02
CA ALA A 434 -9.89 -23.04 11.12
C ALA A 434 -8.41 -23.01 10.69
N TYR A 435 -7.65 -22.07 11.24
CA TYR A 435 -6.26 -21.79 10.87
C TYR A 435 -5.44 -21.29 12.08
N LEU A 436 -4.11 -21.32 11.99
CA LEU A 436 -3.24 -20.80 13.06
C LEU A 436 -3.10 -19.28 12.96
N ARG A 437 -2.98 -18.54 14.08
CA ARG A 437 -2.72 -17.09 14.06
C ARG A 437 -1.43 -16.70 13.32
N ARG A 438 -0.48 -17.63 13.14
CA ARG A 438 0.62 -17.50 12.17
C ARG A 438 0.42 -18.47 11.01
N SER A 439 -0.34 -18.03 10.02
CA SER A 439 -0.64 -18.77 8.79
C SER A 439 -0.99 -17.79 7.65
N GLY A 440 -1.09 -18.29 6.43
CA GLY A 440 -1.51 -17.51 5.27
C GLY A 440 -2.93 -16.92 5.36
N PRO A 441 -3.96 -17.64 5.87
CA PRO A 441 -5.26 -17.03 6.14
C PRO A 441 -5.20 -15.95 7.23
N ALA A 442 -4.40 -16.15 8.29
CA ALA A 442 -4.20 -15.12 9.32
C ALA A 442 -3.49 -13.88 8.78
N LEU A 443 -2.55 -14.04 7.84
CA LEU A 443 -1.94 -12.92 7.13
C LEU A 443 -3.02 -12.05 6.48
N GLU A 444 -3.91 -12.65 5.69
CA GLU A 444 -4.99 -11.99 4.96
C GLU A 444 -6.03 -11.33 5.89
N THR A 445 -6.48 -12.03 6.94
CA THR A 445 -7.58 -11.55 7.80
C THR A 445 -7.14 -10.64 8.94
N SER A 446 -5.91 -10.81 9.43
CA SER A 446 -5.44 -10.23 10.70
C SER A 446 -4.36 -9.17 10.55
N THR A 447 -3.77 -8.99 9.36
CA THR A 447 -2.77 -7.93 9.13
C THR A 447 -3.25 -6.81 8.20
N ILE A 448 -2.80 -5.58 8.46
CA ILE A 448 -3.16 -4.39 7.66
C ILE A 448 -2.79 -4.57 6.18
N LEU A 449 -1.53 -4.93 5.89
CA LEU A 449 -1.07 -5.17 4.51
C LEU A 449 -1.72 -6.42 3.88
N GLY A 450 -2.04 -7.44 4.67
CA GLY A 450 -2.73 -8.63 4.18
C GLY A 450 -4.16 -8.35 3.73
N ARG A 451 -4.95 -7.62 4.53
CA ARG A 451 -6.30 -7.20 4.12
C ARG A 451 -6.29 -6.39 2.84
N LEU A 452 -5.34 -5.47 2.70
CA LEU A 452 -5.13 -4.67 1.50
C LEU A 452 -4.81 -5.56 0.28
N LEU A 453 -3.80 -6.42 0.38
CA LEU A 453 -3.30 -7.23 -0.74
C LEU A 453 -4.14 -8.47 -1.04
N SER A 454 -5.05 -8.87 -0.14
CA SER A 454 -6.03 -9.94 -0.36
C SER A 454 -7.21 -9.55 -1.24
N LEU A 455 -7.30 -8.28 -1.65
CA LEU A 455 -8.31 -7.80 -2.58
C LEU A 455 -7.80 -7.96 -4.02
N GLY A 456 -8.45 -8.79 -4.83
CA GLY A 456 -8.00 -9.07 -6.19
C GLY A 456 -9.09 -9.67 -7.07
N LEU A 457 -8.69 -10.55 -7.97
CA LEU A 457 -9.60 -11.33 -8.83
C LEU A 457 -9.42 -12.82 -8.54
N PRO A 458 -10.17 -13.39 -7.57
CA PRO A 458 -10.04 -14.80 -7.23
C PRO A 458 -10.56 -15.64 -8.41
N THR A 459 -9.69 -16.44 -9.03
CA THR A 459 -9.99 -17.14 -10.31
C THR A 459 -11.10 -18.18 -10.23
N ARG A 460 -11.54 -18.53 -9.02
CA ARG A 460 -12.63 -19.48 -8.72
C ARG A 460 -13.91 -18.80 -8.22
N ASP A 461 -13.91 -17.47 -8.07
CA ASP A 461 -15.10 -16.69 -7.67
C ASP A 461 -16.18 -16.75 -8.78
N PRO A 462 -17.44 -17.11 -8.45
CA PRO A 462 -18.57 -16.95 -9.36
C PRO A 462 -18.69 -15.55 -9.96
N LYS A 463 -18.34 -14.48 -9.24
CA LYS A 463 -18.40 -13.09 -9.74
C LYS A 463 -17.38 -12.81 -10.84
N VAL A 464 -16.21 -13.46 -10.80
CA VAL A 464 -15.15 -13.35 -11.82
C VAL A 464 -15.44 -14.30 -13.00
N THR A 465 -15.80 -15.54 -12.71
CA THR A 465 -16.05 -16.56 -13.76
C THR A 465 -17.32 -16.29 -14.56
N SER A 466 -18.37 -15.71 -13.97
CA SER A 466 -19.60 -15.32 -14.70
C SER A 466 -19.37 -14.22 -15.75
N GLN A 467 -18.31 -13.41 -15.63
CA GLN A 467 -17.92 -12.46 -16.68
C GLN A 467 -17.58 -13.15 -18.02
N PHE A 468 -17.28 -14.46 -17.97
CA PHE A 468 -16.97 -15.32 -19.11
C PHE A 468 -18.07 -16.37 -19.39
N ALA A 469 -19.27 -16.18 -18.84
CA ALA A 469 -20.40 -17.06 -19.13
C ALA A 469 -20.65 -17.19 -20.64
N ASN A 470 -20.86 -18.43 -21.11
CA ASN A 470 -21.06 -18.80 -22.51
C ASN A 470 -19.97 -18.27 -23.47
N ALA A 471 -18.73 -18.11 -23.03
CA ALA A 471 -17.64 -17.54 -23.83
C ALA A 471 -17.40 -18.25 -25.18
N ALA A 472 -17.70 -19.56 -25.29
CA ALA A 472 -17.61 -20.29 -26.56
C ALA A 472 -18.60 -19.83 -27.65
N ARG A 473 -19.56 -18.96 -27.30
CA ARG A 473 -20.58 -18.39 -28.18
C ARG A 473 -20.46 -16.86 -28.35
N ARG A 474 -19.45 -16.23 -27.74
CA ARG A 474 -19.18 -14.79 -27.83
C ARG A 474 -18.11 -14.49 -28.88
N THR A 475 -18.03 -13.25 -29.36
CA THR A 475 -16.89 -12.88 -30.23
C THR A 475 -15.59 -12.82 -29.42
N MET A 476 -14.46 -13.02 -30.07
CA MET A 476 -13.14 -12.88 -29.42
C MET A 476 -12.94 -11.45 -28.89
N GLN A 477 -13.50 -10.44 -29.58
CA GLN A 477 -13.46 -9.04 -29.15
C GLN A 477 -14.24 -8.83 -27.85
N ASP A 478 -15.46 -9.37 -27.71
CA ASP A 478 -16.24 -9.28 -26.46
C ASP A 478 -15.53 -9.93 -25.28
N VAL A 479 -14.82 -11.03 -25.53
CA VAL A 479 -14.05 -11.75 -24.51
C VAL A 479 -12.81 -10.94 -24.11
N ASN A 480 -12.07 -10.40 -25.07
CA ASN A 480 -10.87 -9.61 -24.81
C ASN A 480 -11.20 -8.26 -24.12
N ASN A 481 -12.29 -7.59 -24.51
CA ASN A 481 -12.79 -6.40 -23.83
C ASN A 481 -13.04 -6.64 -22.32
N VAL A 482 -13.61 -7.81 -21.97
CA VAL A 482 -13.80 -8.20 -20.56
C VAL A 482 -12.48 -8.53 -19.87
N LYS A 483 -11.54 -9.24 -20.53
CA LYS A 483 -10.20 -9.49 -19.99
C LYS A 483 -9.48 -8.18 -19.66
N GLU A 484 -9.51 -7.21 -20.58
CA GLU A 484 -8.94 -5.88 -20.38
C GLU A 484 -9.62 -5.10 -19.25
N GLY A 485 -10.95 -5.08 -19.17
CA GLY A 485 -11.68 -4.39 -18.10
C GLY A 485 -11.30 -4.92 -16.71
N LEU A 486 -11.17 -6.24 -16.59
CA LEU A 486 -10.72 -6.90 -15.36
C LEU A 486 -9.25 -6.60 -15.04
N ARG A 487 -8.34 -6.70 -16.02
CA ARG A 487 -6.91 -6.34 -15.84
C ARG A 487 -6.76 -4.87 -15.40
N LYS A 488 -7.44 -3.93 -16.08
CA LYS A 488 -7.44 -2.49 -15.72
C LYS A 488 -7.95 -2.25 -14.30
N THR A 489 -8.98 -2.98 -13.86
CA THR A 489 -9.50 -2.91 -12.48
C THR A 489 -8.48 -3.40 -11.46
N ASN A 490 -7.80 -4.52 -11.72
CA ASN A 490 -6.77 -5.08 -10.84
C ASN A 490 -5.52 -4.18 -10.78
N MET A 491 -5.09 -3.64 -11.92
CA MET A 491 -3.97 -2.71 -12.06
C MET A 491 -4.15 -1.44 -11.20
N VAL A 492 -5.35 -0.84 -11.21
CA VAL A 492 -5.66 0.36 -10.40
C VAL A 492 -5.58 0.06 -8.89
N HIS A 493 -6.03 -1.12 -8.45
CA HIS A 493 -5.84 -1.55 -7.06
C HIS A 493 -4.35 -1.76 -6.74
N LEU A 494 -3.64 -2.50 -7.59
CA LEU A 494 -2.23 -2.84 -7.37
C LEU A 494 -1.31 -1.61 -7.34
N GLU A 495 -1.58 -0.59 -8.14
CA GLU A 495 -0.79 0.65 -8.10
C GLU A 495 -1.06 1.44 -6.80
N LEU A 496 -2.31 1.54 -6.33
CA LEU A 496 -2.63 2.13 -5.02
C LEU A 496 -1.96 1.36 -3.87
N SER A 497 -2.03 0.02 -3.89
CA SER A 497 -1.37 -0.85 -2.91
C SER A 497 0.17 -0.70 -2.95
N THR A 498 0.75 -0.58 -4.15
CA THR A 498 2.17 -0.27 -4.33
C THR A 498 2.52 1.11 -3.76
N GLN A 499 1.65 2.11 -3.91
CA GLN A 499 1.87 3.46 -3.37
C GLN A 499 1.76 3.50 -1.84
N ILE A 500 0.85 2.73 -1.23
CA ILE A 500 0.77 2.51 0.22
C ILE A 500 2.07 1.91 0.76
N VAL A 501 2.58 0.85 0.13
CA VAL A 501 3.85 0.23 0.54
C VAL A 501 5.04 1.17 0.31
N LYS A 502 5.08 1.92 -0.80
CA LYS A 502 6.08 2.98 -1.05
C LYS A 502 6.05 4.08 0.03
N ALA A 503 4.91 4.37 0.65
CA ALA A 503 4.79 5.34 1.74
C ALA A 503 5.40 4.79 3.05
N LEU A 504 5.03 3.58 3.46
CA LEU A 504 5.61 2.88 4.62
C LEU A 504 7.15 2.77 4.53
N LEU A 505 7.66 2.33 3.37
CA LEU A 505 9.11 2.24 3.10
C LEU A 505 9.85 3.59 3.18
N LYS A 506 9.14 4.71 3.00
CA LYS A 506 9.66 6.09 3.15
C LYS A 506 9.40 6.70 4.54
N GLY A 507 8.63 6.03 5.41
CA GLY A 507 8.25 6.54 6.72
C GLY A 507 9.42 6.71 7.69
N GLY A 508 10.37 5.76 7.70
CA GLY A 508 11.54 5.81 8.59
C GLY A 508 12.50 4.63 8.45
N LYS A 509 13.21 4.30 9.54
CA LYS A 509 13.88 2.99 9.70
C LYS A 509 12.88 1.94 10.19
N GLU A 510 12.14 2.24 11.25
CA GLU A 510 11.14 1.34 11.85
C GLU A 510 10.07 0.90 10.85
N SER A 511 9.33 1.83 10.24
CA SER A 511 8.24 1.50 9.29
C SER A 511 8.69 0.66 8.10
N ARG A 512 9.90 0.92 7.60
CA ARG A 512 10.53 0.12 6.54
C ARG A 512 10.97 -1.26 7.02
N ASN A 513 11.51 -1.37 8.23
CA ASN A 513 11.87 -2.66 8.83
C ASN A 513 10.62 -3.50 9.14
N GLY A 514 9.54 -2.87 9.61
CA GLY A 514 8.23 -3.50 9.80
C GLY A 514 7.66 -4.02 8.47
N ALA A 515 7.64 -3.21 7.42
CA ALA A 515 7.18 -3.64 6.10
C ALA A 515 8.04 -4.78 5.52
N LEU A 516 9.37 -4.74 5.69
CA LEU A 516 10.26 -5.84 5.29
C LEU A 516 10.05 -7.11 6.11
N ALA A 517 9.76 -7.00 7.41
CA ALA A 517 9.40 -8.13 8.26
C ALA A 517 8.08 -8.76 7.80
N TRP A 518 7.06 -7.95 7.50
CA TRP A 518 5.80 -8.43 6.93
C TRP A 518 6.01 -9.19 5.61
N PHE A 519 6.83 -8.67 4.69
CA PHE A 519 7.14 -9.38 3.45
C PHE A 519 7.89 -10.71 3.69
N LYS A 520 8.85 -10.76 4.63
CA LYS A 520 9.52 -12.01 5.00
C LYS A 520 8.51 -13.03 5.56
N ASP A 521 7.70 -12.61 6.53
CA ASP A 521 6.65 -13.43 7.14
C ASP A 521 5.65 -13.97 6.11
N SER A 522 5.22 -13.13 5.16
CA SER A 522 4.27 -13.51 4.10
C SER A 522 4.77 -14.63 3.19
N LEU A 523 6.09 -14.68 2.94
CA LEU A 523 6.75 -15.70 2.14
C LEU A 523 7.04 -16.96 2.95
N ILE A 524 7.36 -16.81 4.24
CA ILE A 524 7.62 -17.95 5.16
C ILE A 524 6.33 -18.74 5.38
N VAL A 525 5.22 -18.10 5.78
CA VAL A 525 3.95 -18.83 5.99
C VAL A 525 3.38 -19.42 4.69
N ASN A 526 3.86 -18.93 3.53
CA ASN A 526 3.52 -19.44 2.21
C ASN A 526 4.65 -20.23 1.54
N CYS A 527 5.64 -20.74 2.27
CA CYS A 527 6.78 -21.50 1.71
C CYS A 527 6.36 -22.68 0.79
N ARG A 528 5.20 -23.30 1.07
CA ARG A 528 4.59 -24.41 0.31
C ARG A 528 3.69 -23.96 -0.85
N ALA A 529 3.52 -22.65 -1.07
CA ALA A 529 2.76 -22.07 -2.18
C ALA A 529 3.49 -22.14 -3.55
N GLY A 530 4.62 -22.86 -3.66
CA GLY A 530 5.18 -23.22 -4.97
C GLY A 530 4.43 -24.38 -5.65
N GLY A 531 3.71 -25.22 -4.89
CA GLY A 531 3.00 -26.39 -5.41
C GLY A 531 1.70 -26.07 -6.13
N ASP A 532 1.16 -27.07 -6.85
CA ASP A 532 -0.12 -26.99 -7.58
C ASP A 532 -1.25 -26.41 -6.70
N VAL A 533 -1.91 -25.37 -7.23
CA VAL A 533 -3.02 -24.63 -6.61
C VAL A 533 -4.19 -25.55 -6.23
N ASN A 534 -4.36 -26.69 -6.90
CA ASN A 534 -5.43 -27.65 -6.63
C ASN A 534 -5.26 -28.43 -5.31
N TYR A 535 -4.04 -28.61 -4.83
CA TYR A 535 -3.73 -29.47 -3.68
C TYR A 535 -3.28 -28.70 -2.43
N ARG A 536 -3.46 -27.37 -2.42
CA ARG A 536 -3.06 -26.50 -1.30
C ARG A 536 -3.97 -26.65 -0.10
N ASP A 537 -3.36 -26.59 1.08
CA ASP A 537 -4.09 -26.54 2.34
C ASP A 537 -4.50 -25.09 2.66
N ALA A 538 -5.78 -24.79 2.44
CA ALA A 538 -6.37 -23.48 2.71
C ALA A 538 -6.40 -23.08 4.19
N SER A 539 -6.02 -23.96 5.14
CA SER A 539 -5.78 -23.57 6.55
C SER A 539 -4.36 -23.03 6.79
N LYS A 540 -3.45 -23.23 5.83
CA LYS A 540 -2.03 -22.89 5.95
C LYS A 540 -1.61 -21.79 4.98
N ASN A 541 -2.05 -21.86 3.74
CA ASN A 541 -1.65 -20.94 2.67
C ASN A 541 -2.65 -19.80 2.46
N SER A 542 -2.12 -18.63 2.09
CA SER A 542 -2.89 -17.51 1.57
C SER A 542 -3.49 -17.88 0.21
N SER A 543 -4.55 -17.20 -0.18
CA SER A 543 -5.15 -17.33 -1.49
C SER A 543 -4.18 -16.93 -2.61
N THR A 544 -4.37 -17.53 -3.79
CA THR A 544 -3.41 -17.40 -4.90
C THR A 544 -3.32 -15.97 -5.44
N HIS A 545 -4.41 -15.18 -5.38
CA HIS A 545 -4.39 -13.78 -5.80
C HIS A 545 -3.65 -12.89 -4.79
N THR A 546 -3.69 -13.17 -3.48
CA THR A 546 -2.83 -12.48 -2.49
C THR A 546 -1.35 -12.70 -2.81
N MET A 547 -0.93 -13.94 -3.10
CA MET A 547 0.46 -14.23 -3.45
C MET A 547 0.90 -13.56 -4.74
N LEU A 548 0.02 -13.51 -5.75
CA LEU A 548 0.26 -12.75 -6.98
C LEU A 548 0.39 -11.25 -6.69
N ASN A 549 -0.50 -10.68 -5.87
CA ASN A 549 -0.49 -9.27 -5.51
C ASN A 549 0.78 -8.87 -4.75
N ILE A 550 1.24 -9.71 -3.81
CA ILE A 550 2.54 -9.55 -3.11
C ILE A 550 3.70 -9.54 -4.13
N ALA A 551 3.71 -10.50 -5.06
CA ALA A 551 4.74 -10.58 -6.10
C ALA A 551 4.77 -9.35 -7.01
N THR A 552 3.60 -8.90 -7.49
CA THR A 552 3.49 -7.72 -8.37
C THR A 552 3.89 -6.42 -7.66
N VAL A 553 3.57 -6.25 -6.37
CA VAL A 553 4.02 -5.10 -5.58
C VAL A 553 5.55 -5.10 -5.40
N LEU A 554 6.15 -6.24 -5.04
CA LEU A 554 7.61 -6.38 -4.92
C LEU A 554 8.33 -6.16 -6.26
N LEU A 555 7.75 -6.64 -7.37
CA LEU A 555 8.23 -6.39 -8.72
C LEU A 555 8.16 -4.89 -9.10
N LYS A 556 7.04 -4.21 -8.82
CA LYS A 556 6.90 -2.75 -9.02
C LYS A 556 7.79 -1.91 -8.09
N LEU A 557 8.24 -2.46 -6.96
CA LEU A 557 9.29 -1.88 -6.12
C LEU A 557 10.71 -2.11 -6.68
N SER A 558 10.88 -3.12 -7.54
CA SER A 558 12.18 -3.52 -8.11
C SER A 558 12.58 -2.73 -9.37
N GLY A 559 11.60 -2.26 -10.16
CA GLY A 559 11.81 -1.48 -11.38
C GLY A 559 12.89 -0.37 -11.31
N PRO A 560 12.95 0.47 -10.24
CA PRO A 560 13.95 1.54 -10.12
C PRO A 560 15.41 1.11 -10.04
N PHE A 561 15.70 -0.17 -9.78
CA PHE A 561 17.05 -0.75 -9.86
C PHE A 561 17.22 -1.72 -11.03
N VAL A 562 16.17 -2.44 -11.46
CA VAL A 562 16.20 -3.23 -12.71
C VAL A 562 16.65 -2.36 -13.89
N GLY A 563 16.08 -1.17 -14.03
CA GLY A 563 16.46 -0.19 -15.07
C GLY A 563 17.73 0.63 -14.79
N SER A 564 18.59 0.26 -13.83
CA SER A 564 19.70 1.12 -13.39
C SER A 564 20.93 0.31 -12.95
N GLU A 565 21.89 0.12 -13.86
CA GLU A 565 23.09 -0.72 -13.68
C GLU A 565 23.87 -0.42 -12.38
N GLU A 566 24.06 0.85 -12.04
CA GLU A 566 24.71 1.28 -10.79
C GLU A 566 24.04 0.72 -9.54
N LYS A 567 22.71 0.55 -9.57
CA LYS A 567 21.93 -0.02 -8.46
C LYS A 567 21.86 -1.54 -8.51
N ARG A 568 22.02 -2.16 -9.69
CA ARG A 568 22.16 -3.62 -9.80
C ARG A 568 23.43 -4.11 -9.11
N LYS A 569 24.51 -3.31 -9.16
CA LYS A 569 25.75 -3.50 -8.39
C LYS A 569 25.60 -3.39 -6.87
N LEU A 570 24.41 -3.02 -6.36
CA LEU A 570 24.06 -3.02 -4.92
C LEU A 570 23.27 -4.28 -4.49
N ILE A 571 23.04 -5.24 -5.41
CA ILE A 571 22.46 -6.54 -5.10
C ILE A 571 23.57 -7.47 -4.61
N ASP A 572 23.52 -7.88 -3.34
CA ASP A 572 24.53 -8.75 -2.74
C ASP A 572 24.05 -10.21 -2.69
N PRO A 573 24.67 -11.15 -3.44
CA PRO A 573 24.23 -12.54 -3.51
C PRO A 573 24.28 -13.28 -2.16
N SER A 574 25.09 -12.81 -1.20
CA SER A 574 25.26 -13.48 0.10
C SER A 574 24.02 -13.47 0.99
N PHE A 575 23.00 -12.69 0.62
CA PHE A 575 21.68 -12.74 1.27
C PHE A 575 21.04 -14.14 1.24
N VAL A 576 21.32 -14.95 0.21
CA VAL A 576 20.69 -16.28 -0.02
C VAL A 576 21.07 -17.33 1.03
N TRP A 577 22.21 -17.18 1.71
CA TRP A 577 22.71 -18.11 2.74
C TRP A 577 22.92 -17.46 4.12
N SER A 578 22.57 -16.18 4.26
CA SER A 578 22.63 -15.46 5.53
C SER A 578 21.31 -15.63 6.30
N GLU A 579 21.15 -16.73 7.05
CA GLU A 579 19.87 -17.13 7.64
C GLU A 579 19.21 -16.07 8.52
N GLU A 580 19.98 -15.32 9.31
CA GLU A 580 19.45 -14.20 10.12
C GLU A 580 18.89 -13.06 9.24
N ALA A 581 19.53 -12.78 8.11
CA ALA A 581 19.12 -11.69 7.21
C ALA A 581 17.89 -12.05 6.38
N HIS A 582 17.81 -13.29 5.88
CA HIS A 582 16.65 -13.75 5.12
C HIS A 582 15.54 -14.35 6.00
N GLY A 583 15.76 -14.54 7.30
CA GLY A 583 14.75 -14.94 8.29
C GLY A 583 14.04 -16.26 8.00
N GLY A 584 14.68 -17.20 7.29
CA GLY A 584 14.06 -18.44 6.80
C GLY A 584 13.42 -18.40 5.40
N VAL A 585 13.32 -17.25 4.72
CA VAL A 585 12.76 -17.16 3.34
C VAL A 585 13.45 -18.09 2.32
N TYR A 586 14.76 -18.34 2.51
CA TYR A 586 15.61 -19.24 1.72
C TYR A 586 16.11 -20.46 2.52
N ALA A 587 15.32 -20.93 3.48
CA ALA A 587 15.70 -21.95 4.48
C ALA A 587 16.55 -23.11 3.93
N SER A 588 17.56 -23.48 4.72
CA SER A 588 18.55 -24.51 4.38
C SER A 588 18.10 -25.93 4.71
N SER A 589 17.19 -26.07 5.67
CA SER A 589 16.84 -27.34 6.30
C SER A 589 15.38 -27.35 6.81
N GLY A 590 14.91 -28.52 7.25
CA GLY A 590 13.53 -28.74 7.69
C GLY A 590 12.52 -28.75 6.53
N ASP A 591 11.24 -28.86 6.87
CA ASP A 591 10.12 -28.98 5.92
C ASP A 591 9.87 -27.73 5.04
N GLU A 592 10.65 -26.67 5.24
CA GLU A 592 10.55 -25.40 4.51
C GLU A 592 11.79 -25.15 3.63
N LYS A 593 12.70 -26.14 3.56
CA LYS A 593 13.93 -26.10 2.76
C LYS A 593 13.65 -25.68 1.31
N VAL A 594 14.52 -24.81 0.81
CA VAL A 594 14.62 -24.45 -0.61
C VAL A 594 15.78 -25.21 -1.22
N ASP A 595 15.50 -26.02 -2.25
CA ASP A 595 16.55 -26.79 -2.94
C ASP A 595 17.51 -25.88 -3.73
N ARG A 596 18.76 -26.33 -3.86
CA ARG A 596 19.90 -25.59 -4.44
C ARG A 596 20.46 -26.35 -5.63
N LEU A 597 21.02 -25.63 -6.62
CA LEU A 597 21.37 -26.19 -7.93
C LEU A 597 22.28 -27.43 -7.88
N ASN A 598 23.32 -27.46 -7.05
CA ASN A 598 24.04 -28.71 -6.72
C ASN A 598 24.79 -28.68 -5.36
N CYS A 599 24.36 -27.85 -4.40
CA CYS A 599 24.96 -27.80 -3.08
C CYS A 599 23.98 -28.33 -2.01
N ASP A 600 24.30 -29.46 -1.38
CA ASP A 600 23.50 -29.99 -0.26
C ASP A 600 23.78 -29.23 1.06
N THR A 601 24.79 -28.35 1.09
CA THR A 601 25.05 -27.36 2.16
C THR A 601 24.66 -25.95 1.69
N PRO A 602 24.10 -25.08 2.55
CA PRO A 602 23.55 -23.80 2.13
C PRO A 602 24.59 -22.73 1.83
N THR A 603 25.72 -22.73 2.53
CA THR A 603 26.85 -21.82 2.31
C THR A 603 27.74 -22.36 1.18
N PRO A 604 28.24 -21.49 0.27
CA PRO A 604 29.33 -21.84 -0.63
C PRO A 604 30.59 -22.21 0.18
N LYS A 605 31.38 -23.18 -0.32
CA LYS A 605 32.59 -23.69 0.36
C LYS A 605 33.65 -22.63 0.69
N ASN A 606 33.58 -21.49 0.00
CA ASN A 606 34.54 -20.39 0.05
C ASN A 606 34.09 -19.25 1.00
N VAL A 607 32.98 -19.41 1.73
CA VAL A 607 32.44 -18.45 2.71
C VAL A 607 32.65 -18.97 4.14
N ASP A 608 33.17 -18.12 5.03
CA ASP A 608 33.34 -18.45 6.45
C ASP A 608 31.97 -18.52 7.16
N PRO A 609 31.55 -19.68 7.71
CA PRO A 609 30.27 -19.82 8.41
C PRO A 609 30.20 -19.07 9.75
N ASN A 610 31.32 -18.52 10.25
CA ASN A 610 31.37 -17.72 11.48
C ASN A 610 31.35 -16.21 11.24
N GLN A 611 31.18 -15.77 9.98
CA GLN A 611 31.15 -14.35 9.64
C GLN A 611 29.90 -13.68 10.27
N PRO A 612 30.04 -12.54 10.98
CA PRO A 612 28.94 -11.93 11.71
C PRO A 612 27.79 -11.49 10.78
N ALA A 613 26.56 -11.57 11.29
CA ALA A 613 25.34 -11.27 10.54
C ALA A 613 25.41 -9.90 9.84
N LYS A 614 25.27 -9.92 8.51
CA LYS A 614 25.43 -8.76 7.66
C LYS A 614 24.12 -7.99 7.51
N ASP A 615 24.15 -6.70 7.81
CA ASP A 615 23.02 -5.79 7.57
C ASP A 615 22.93 -5.51 6.06
N PHE A 616 21.92 -6.07 5.38
CA PHE A 616 21.74 -5.91 3.93
C PHE A 616 20.91 -4.67 3.58
N ASN A 617 21.28 -4.01 2.49
CA ASN A 617 20.56 -2.84 2.00
C ASN A 617 19.13 -3.19 1.50
N PHE A 618 18.29 -2.16 1.30
CA PHE A 618 16.91 -2.35 0.83
C PHE A 618 16.83 -2.99 -0.57
N ILE A 619 17.76 -2.67 -1.48
CA ILE A 619 17.74 -3.20 -2.86
C ILE A 619 17.96 -4.71 -2.84
N THR A 620 18.93 -5.20 -2.06
CA THR A 620 19.19 -6.64 -1.90
C THR A 620 17.98 -7.36 -1.27
N ASN A 621 17.43 -6.83 -0.17
CA ASN A 621 16.23 -7.39 0.45
C ASN A 621 15.07 -7.43 -0.55
N CYS A 622 14.78 -6.31 -1.24
CA CYS A 622 13.70 -6.22 -2.21
C CYS A 622 13.89 -7.22 -3.36
N PHE A 623 15.08 -7.28 -3.97
CA PHE A 623 15.38 -8.18 -5.08
C PHE A 623 15.12 -9.65 -4.72
N PHE A 624 15.69 -10.13 -3.61
CA PHE A 624 15.51 -11.53 -3.21
C PHE A 624 14.12 -11.85 -2.66
N LEU A 625 13.41 -10.88 -2.07
CA LEU A 625 11.99 -11.06 -1.73
C LEU A 625 11.11 -11.11 -2.99
N THR A 626 11.38 -10.30 -4.02
CA THR A 626 10.69 -10.35 -5.33
C THR A 626 10.85 -11.71 -5.99
N ALA A 627 12.08 -12.24 -6.09
CA ALA A 627 12.33 -13.54 -6.71
C ALA A 627 11.53 -14.66 -6.03
N ARG A 628 11.54 -14.72 -4.68
CA ARG A 628 10.78 -15.73 -3.94
C ARG A 628 9.27 -15.49 -3.99
N ALA A 629 8.81 -14.24 -4.09
CA ALA A 629 7.39 -13.94 -4.26
C ALA A 629 6.85 -14.37 -5.63
N LEU A 630 7.61 -14.13 -6.70
CA LEU A 630 7.26 -14.59 -8.05
C LEU A 630 7.15 -16.12 -8.09
N ASN A 631 8.14 -16.83 -7.53
CA ASN A 631 8.14 -18.29 -7.38
C ASN A 631 6.90 -18.86 -6.66
N LEU A 632 6.44 -18.19 -5.60
CA LEU A 632 5.29 -18.63 -4.78
C LEU A 632 3.92 -18.09 -5.29
N GLY A 633 3.91 -17.12 -6.21
CA GLY A 633 2.71 -16.43 -6.69
C GLY A 633 2.39 -16.63 -8.17
N LEU A 634 3.34 -16.33 -9.06
CA LEU A 634 3.13 -16.29 -10.51
C LEU A 634 3.19 -17.68 -11.16
N PHE A 635 4.30 -18.42 -10.96
CA PHE A 635 4.52 -19.70 -11.64
C PHE A 635 3.50 -20.81 -11.32
N PRO A 636 2.93 -20.89 -10.10
CA PRO A 636 1.85 -21.83 -9.84
C PRO A 636 0.54 -21.47 -10.57
N LEU A 637 0.30 -20.17 -10.83
CA LEU A 637 -0.84 -19.72 -11.65
C LEU A 637 -0.63 -20.03 -13.13
N THR A 638 0.57 -19.83 -13.68
CA THR A 638 0.88 -20.20 -15.08
C THR A 638 0.80 -21.71 -15.29
N SER A 639 1.31 -22.51 -14.35
CA SER A 639 1.19 -23.98 -14.34
C SER A 639 -0.26 -24.46 -14.26
N THR A 640 -1.09 -23.82 -13.41
CA THR A 640 -2.53 -24.13 -13.31
C THR A 640 -3.28 -23.73 -14.59
N TYR A 641 -2.95 -22.58 -15.18
CA TYR A 641 -3.51 -22.12 -16.47
C TYR A 641 -3.21 -23.13 -17.58
N HIS A 642 -1.95 -23.50 -17.78
CA HIS A 642 -1.53 -24.49 -18.78
C HIS A 642 -2.25 -25.84 -18.59
N SER A 643 -2.37 -26.29 -17.34
CA SER A 643 -3.07 -27.53 -16.98
C SER A 643 -4.57 -27.48 -17.33
N LEU A 644 -5.25 -26.35 -17.07
CA LEU A 644 -6.63 -26.13 -17.47
C LEU A 644 -6.79 -26.07 -19.00
N GLY A 645 -5.83 -25.46 -19.71
CA GLY A 645 -5.81 -25.39 -21.18
C GLY A 645 -5.72 -26.77 -21.81
N ARG A 646 -4.85 -27.64 -21.30
CA ARG A 646 -4.75 -29.05 -21.74
C ARG A 646 -6.03 -29.84 -21.44
N GLN A 647 -6.64 -29.64 -20.27
CA GLN A 647 -7.94 -30.27 -19.95
C GLN A 647 -9.04 -29.82 -20.92
N LEU A 648 -9.11 -28.54 -21.28
CA LEU A 648 -10.03 -28.02 -22.29
C LEU A 648 -9.79 -28.61 -23.68
N GLY A 649 -8.53 -28.76 -24.10
CA GLY A 649 -8.17 -29.45 -25.34
C GLY A 649 -8.71 -30.88 -25.39
N HIS A 650 -8.48 -31.66 -24.32
CA HIS A 650 -9.01 -33.02 -24.20
C HIS A 650 -10.55 -33.06 -24.17
N MET A 651 -11.22 -32.15 -23.46
CA MET A 651 -12.70 -32.08 -23.44
C MET A 651 -13.28 -31.73 -24.82
N ASN A 652 -12.75 -30.72 -25.51
CA ASN A 652 -13.14 -30.36 -26.87
C ASN A 652 -12.97 -31.53 -27.85
N TRP A 653 -11.85 -32.27 -27.75
CA TRP A 653 -11.63 -33.49 -28.53
C TRP A 653 -12.70 -34.57 -28.22
N GLN A 654 -12.93 -34.91 -26.95
CA GLN A 654 -13.91 -35.93 -26.55
C GLN A 654 -15.34 -35.59 -27.00
N ILE A 655 -15.74 -34.31 -26.95
CA ILE A 655 -17.05 -33.84 -27.40
C ILE A 655 -17.17 -33.98 -28.92
N ARG A 656 -16.18 -33.51 -29.68
CA ARG A 656 -16.15 -33.62 -31.15
C ARG A 656 -16.11 -35.06 -31.65
N SER A 657 -15.34 -35.95 -31.00
CA SER A 657 -15.30 -37.39 -31.30
C SER A 657 -16.63 -38.12 -31.08
N ARG A 658 -17.58 -37.51 -30.36
CA ARG A 658 -18.96 -38.00 -30.18
C ARG A 658 -19.98 -37.31 -31.09
N GLY A 659 -19.54 -36.44 -32.00
CA GLY A 659 -20.41 -35.63 -32.84
C GLY A 659 -21.11 -34.47 -32.11
N GLY A 660 -20.67 -34.13 -30.89
CA GLY A 660 -21.23 -33.03 -30.10
C GLY A 660 -20.60 -31.68 -30.41
N ASP A 661 -21.31 -30.61 -30.07
CA ASP A 661 -20.81 -29.23 -30.10
C ASP A 661 -20.31 -28.79 -28.71
N ALA A 662 -19.02 -28.42 -28.62
CA ALA A 662 -18.41 -27.91 -27.40
C ALA A 662 -18.99 -26.55 -26.98
N ALA A 663 -19.44 -25.70 -27.91
CA ALA A 663 -20.05 -24.41 -27.57
C ALA A 663 -21.44 -24.57 -26.93
N SER A 664 -22.05 -25.76 -27.01
CA SER A 664 -23.31 -26.12 -26.36
C SER A 664 -23.16 -26.92 -25.06
N ASP A 665 -21.96 -27.43 -24.75
CA ASP A 665 -21.74 -28.24 -23.54
C ASP A 665 -21.57 -27.34 -22.28
N PRO A 666 -22.38 -27.54 -21.21
CA PRO A 666 -22.28 -26.72 -20.00
C PRO A 666 -21.00 -26.92 -19.18
N ASN A 667 -20.39 -28.12 -19.21
CA ASN A 667 -19.14 -28.38 -18.49
C ASN A 667 -17.94 -27.77 -19.22
N PHE A 668 -17.91 -27.86 -20.55
CA PHE A 668 -16.92 -27.16 -21.37
C PHE A 668 -16.99 -25.65 -21.16
N ASN A 669 -18.18 -25.05 -21.25
CA ASN A 669 -18.36 -23.61 -21.00
C ASN A 669 -17.94 -23.20 -19.57
N ARG A 670 -18.25 -24.01 -18.54
CA ARG A 670 -17.82 -23.76 -17.15
C ARG A 670 -16.30 -23.85 -16.99
N ALA A 671 -15.65 -24.85 -17.59
CA ALA A 671 -14.20 -24.98 -17.58
C ALA A 671 -13.51 -23.84 -18.36
N LEU A 672 -14.09 -23.42 -19.49
CA LEU A 672 -13.60 -22.30 -20.30
C LEU A 672 -13.69 -20.98 -19.53
N SER A 673 -14.79 -20.75 -18.80
CA SER A 673 -14.97 -19.59 -17.93
C SER A 673 -13.90 -19.52 -16.83
N MET A 674 -13.55 -20.67 -16.24
CA MET A 674 -12.48 -20.77 -15.24
C MET A 674 -11.08 -20.56 -15.85
N HIS A 675 -10.82 -21.12 -17.02
CA HIS A 675 -9.57 -20.90 -17.75
C HIS A 675 -9.38 -19.41 -18.13
N MET A 676 -10.42 -18.74 -18.62
CA MET A 676 -10.38 -17.30 -18.90
C MET A 676 -10.19 -16.46 -17.63
N ALA A 677 -10.80 -16.84 -16.50
CA ALA A 677 -10.54 -16.19 -15.21
C ALA A 677 -9.07 -16.34 -14.75
N HIS A 678 -8.45 -17.50 -14.99
CA HIS A 678 -7.00 -17.69 -14.81
C HIS A 678 -6.17 -16.86 -15.81
N GLU A 679 -6.58 -16.80 -17.08
CA GLU A 679 -5.91 -16.04 -18.14
C GLU A 679 -5.81 -14.54 -17.82
N VAL A 680 -6.87 -13.96 -17.24
CA VAL A 680 -6.91 -12.55 -16.82
C VAL A 680 -5.72 -12.20 -15.92
N VAL A 681 -5.41 -13.05 -14.94
CA VAL A 681 -4.39 -12.77 -13.92
C VAL A 681 -3.01 -13.36 -14.23
N ALA A 682 -2.95 -14.51 -14.91
CA ALA A 682 -1.68 -15.18 -15.24
C ALA A 682 -1.03 -14.63 -16.51
N ALA A 683 -1.85 -14.24 -17.51
CA ALA A 683 -1.37 -13.75 -18.80
C ALA A 683 -1.43 -12.21 -18.93
N ASP A 684 -1.22 -11.48 -17.82
CA ASP A 684 -1.17 -10.01 -17.81
C ASP A 684 0.13 -9.51 -18.48
N PRO A 685 0.04 -8.77 -19.61
CA PRO A 685 1.22 -8.37 -20.38
C PRO A 685 2.20 -7.45 -19.63
N GLU A 686 1.72 -6.62 -18.70
CA GLU A 686 2.62 -5.77 -17.90
C GLU A 686 3.44 -6.64 -16.92
N LEU A 687 2.75 -7.56 -16.23
CA LEU A 687 3.37 -8.46 -15.26
C LEU A 687 4.41 -9.38 -15.91
N ILE A 688 4.09 -9.98 -17.06
CA ILE A 688 5.04 -10.81 -17.83
C ILE A 688 6.26 -9.98 -18.23
N ARG A 689 6.03 -8.79 -18.82
CA ARG A 689 7.10 -7.92 -19.35
C ARG A 689 8.07 -7.48 -18.25
N GLU A 690 7.56 -7.07 -17.08
CA GLU A 690 8.42 -6.70 -15.94
C GLU A 690 9.07 -7.93 -15.28
N ALA A 691 8.41 -9.08 -15.24
CA ALA A 691 9.01 -10.32 -14.73
C ALA A 691 10.20 -10.76 -15.59
N VAL A 692 10.07 -10.76 -16.92
CA VAL A 692 11.20 -11.11 -17.82
C VAL A 692 12.38 -10.16 -17.63
N LYS A 693 12.15 -8.83 -17.53
CA LYS A 693 13.22 -7.86 -17.22
C LYS A 693 13.89 -8.13 -15.88
N PHE A 694 13.12 -8.50 -14.86
CA PHE A 694 13.65 -8.85 -13.54
C PHE A 694 14.50 -10.13 -13.59
N TYR A 695 14.07 -11.15 -14.35
CA TYR A 695 14.80 -12.40 -14.52
C TYR A 695 16.05 -12.25 -15.41
N ASP A 696 16.09 -11.30 -16.35
CA ASP A 696 17.34 -10.96 -17.08
C ASP A 696 18.37 -10.30 -16.16
N VAL A 697 17.95 -9.44 -15.22
CA VAL A 697 18.82 -8.92 -14.15
C VAL A 697 19.26 -10.02 -13.17
N LEU A 698 18.39 -11.00 -12.89
CA LEU A 698 18.79 -12.17 -12.10
C LEU A 698 19.83 -13.02 -12.84
N ALA A 699 19.71 -13.15 -14.17
CA ALA A 699 20.68 -13.83 -15.00
C ALA A 699 22.02 -13.07 -15.12
N GLU A 700 22.00 -11.74 -15.21
CA GLU A 700 23.20 -10.88 -15.13
C GLU A 700 23.94 -11.11 -13.80
N MET A 701 23.21 -11.11 -12.69
CA MET A 701 23.73 -11.41 -11.35
C MET A 701 24.34 -12.81 -11.31
N MET A 702 23.62 -13.86 -11.73
CA MET A 702 24.14 -15.24 -11.73
C MET A 702 25.37 -15.42 -12.65
N CYS A 703 25.43 -14.72 -13.79
CA CYS A 703 26.59 -14.73 -14.68
C CYS A 703 27.83 -14.05 -14.08
N SER A 704 27.69 -13.20 -13.06
CA SER A 704 28.83 -12.58 -12.37
C SER A 704 29.52 -13.47 -11.33
N LEU A 705 28.91 -14.61 -10.97
CA LEU A 705 29.35 -15.47 -9.87
C LEU A 705 30.38 -16.53 -10.30
N ASP A 706 31.14 -17.03 -9.32
CA ASP A 706 31.96 -18.25 -9.45
C ASP A 706 31.10 -19.53 -9.37
N THR A 707 31.66 -20.65 -9.83
CA THR A 707 30.93 -21.91 -9.97
C THR A 707 30.49 -22.56 -8.64
N ASP A 708 31.24 -22.40 -7.53
CA ASP A 708 30.81 -22.90 -6.22
C ASP A 708 29.63 -22.06 -5.68
N THR A 709 29.69 -20.74 -5.85
CA THR A 709 28.61 -19.83 -5.44
C THR A 709 27.33 -20.05 -6.27
N VAL A 710 27.43 -20.32 -7.58
CA VAL A 710 26.26 -20.71 -8.38
C VAL A 710 25.65 -22.04 -7.89
N GLN A 711 26.44 -23.04 -7.50
CA GLN A 711 25.90 -24.32 -7.00
C GLN A 711 25.06 -24.18 -5.72
N ALA A 712 25.34 -23.16 -4.90
CA ALA A 712 24.59 -22.83 -3.68
C ALA A 712 23.33 -21.98 -3.92
N MET A 713 23.12 -21.48 -5.14
CA MET A 713 21.92 -20.71 -5.48
C MET A 713 20.67 -21.61 -5.54
N PRO A 714 19.46 -21.06 -5.28
CA PRO A 714 18.21 -21.81 -5.31
C PRO A 714 17.93 -22.39 -6.70
N GLU A 715 17.49 -23.64 -6.76
CA GLU A 715 17.18 -24.30 -8.04
C GLU A 715 16.11 -23.54 -8.83
N PHE A 716 15.12 -22.99 -8.12
CA PHE A 716 14.00 -22.26 -8.70
C PHE A 716 14.41 -20.98 -9.44
N PHE A 717 15.59 -20.40 -9.18
CA PHE A 717 16.05 -19.23 -9.95
C PHE A 717 16.19 -19.52 -11.44
N VAL A 718 16.62 -20.74 -11.79
CA VAL A 718 16.77 -21.16 -13.18
C VAL A 718 15.46 -21.74 -13.72
N ASP A 719 14.67 -22.42 -12.88
CA ASP A 719 13.38 -22.97 -13.31
C ASP A 719 12.32 -21.88 -13.57
N ASP A 720 12.30 -20.81 -12.77
CA ASP A 720 11.47 -19.61 -13.00
C ASP A 720 11.85 -18.92 -14.33
N VAL A 721 13.15 -18.76 -14.62
CA VAL A 721 13.66 -18.19 -15.89
C VAL A 721 13.15 -19.00 -17.10
N CYS A 722 13.31 -20.32 -17.05
CA CYS A 722 12.77 -21.23 -18.07
C CYS A 722 11.23 -21.15 -18.16
N SER A 723 10.55 -21.00 -17.02
CA SER A 723 9.10 -20.94 -16.96
C SER A 723 8.53 -19.65 -17.53
N ILE A 724 9.14 -18.48 -17.26
CA ILE A 724 8.60 -17.19 -17.71
C ILE A 724 8.81 -16.98 -19.20
N LEU A 725 9.99 -17.33 -19.74
CA LEU A 725 10.24 -17.21 -21.18
C LEU A 725 9.37 -18.16 -21.99
N ASN A 726 9.26 -19.43 -21.59
CA ASN A 726 8.38 -20.38 -22.28
C ASN A 726 6.93 -19.90 -22.22
N PHE A 727 6.43 -19.51 -21.04
CA PHE A 727 5.07 -19.00 -20.89
C PHE A 727 4.80 -17.76 -21.76
N ALA A 728 5.75 -16.83 -21.83
CA ALA A 728 5.62 -15.60 -22.60
C ALA A 728 5.68 -15.80 -24.13
N ALA A 729 6.26 -16.90 -24.61
CA ALA A 729 6.43 -17.18 -26.04
C ALA A 729 5.44 -18.21 -26.61
N THR A 730 5.06 -19.24 -25.84
CA THR A 730 4.25 -20.36 -26.39
C THR A 730 2.76 -20.24 -26.11
N GLU A 731 2.33 -19.53 -25.05
CA GLU A 731 0.94 -19.58 -24.58
C GLU A 731 -0.02 -18.65 -25.32
N ARG A 732 -1.13 -19.22 -25.83
CA ARG A 732 -2.13 -18.52 -26.67
C ARG A 732 -2.91 -17.40 -25.96
N GLY A 733 -2.85 -17.31 -24.63
CA GLY A 733 -3.45 -16.22 -23.86
C GLY A 733 -2.56 -14.98 -23.71
N VAL A 734 -1.30 -15.07 -24.18
CA VAL A 734 -0.30 -14.01 -24.09
C VAL A 734 -0.18 -13.31 -25.45
N PRO A 735 -0.19 -11.96 -25.51
CA PRO A 735 0.06 -11.23 -26.76
C PRO A 735 1.49 -11.43 -27.26
N SER A 736 1.66 -11.67 -28.56
CA SER A 736 2.97 -11.92 -29.20
C SER A 736 3.95 -10.74 -29.10
N ASP A 737 3.44 -9.52 -28.93
CA ASP A 737 4.26 -8.33 -28.71
C ASP A 737 4.70 -8.11 -27.25
N VAL A 738 4.34 -8.99 -26.31
CA VAL A 738 4.72 -8.87 -24.88
C VAL A 738 6.24 -8.85 -24.68
N LEU A 739 6.99 -9.57 -25.52
CA LEU A 739 8.46 -9.60 -25.50
C LEU A 739 9.09 -8.56 -26.44
N LYS A 740 8.31 -7.88 -27.29
CA LYS A 740 8.84 -6.89 -28.25
C LYS A 740 9.57 -5.76 -27.52
N GLY A 741 10.84 -5.55 -27.84
CA GLY A 741 11.72 -4.58 -27.18
C GLY A 741 12.20 -4.96 -25.77
N VAL A 742 11.98 -6.20 -25.31
CA VAL A 742 12.55 -6.73 -24.05
C VAL A 742 13.89 -7.40 -24.36
N SER A 743 14.94 -7.04 -23.62
CA SER A 743 16.22 -7.75 -23.71
C SER A 743 16.18 -9.02 -22.87
N VAL A 744 16.76 -10.10 -23.42
CA VAL A 744 16.95 -11.41 -22.77
C VAL A 744 18.40 -11.88 -22.91
N ALA A 745 19.33 -10.96 -23.18
CA ALA A 745 20.71 -11.27 -23.51
C ALA A 745 21.49 -11.88 -22.33
N ASN A 746 21.19 -11.46 -21.10
CA ASN A 746 21.81 -12.06 -19.92
C ASN A 746 21.20 -13.45 -19.64
N ILE A 747 19.91 -13.64 -19.91
CA ILE A 747 19.29 -14.99 -19.88
C ILE A 747 19.97 -15.91 -20.91
N PHE A 748 20.19 -15.46 -22.15
CA PHE A 748 20.90 -16.25 -23.15
C PHE A 748 22.29 -16.68 -22.67
N ASN A 749 23.09 -15.73 -22.17
CA ASN A 749 24.43 -16.01 -21.64
C ASN A 749 24.38 -17.00 -20.46
N LEU A 750 23.38 -16.87 -19.56
CA LEU A 750 23.18 -17.83 -18.45
C LEU A 750 22.84 -19.24 -18.98
N VAL A 751 21.98 -19.35 -19.98
CA VAL A 751 21.60 -20.63 -20.59
C VAL A 751 22.81 -21.31 -21.23
N ILE A 752 23.60 -20.59 -22.04
CA ILE A 752 24.85 -21.10 -22.64
C ILE A 752 25.85 -21.51 -21.54
N ARG A 753 26.08 -20.63 -20.55
CA ARG A 753 27.02 -20.91 -19.45
C ARG A 753 26.62 -22.15 -18.66
N LEU A 754 25.35 -22.31 -18.28
CA LEU A 754 24.87 -23.45 -17.49
C LEU A 754 24.83 -24.77 -18.29
N LEU A 755 24.60 -24.71 -19.60
CA LEU A 755 24.67 -25.90 -20.46
C LEU A 755 26.12 -26.36 -20.72
N SER A 756 27.09 -25.44 -20.72
CA SER A 756 28.51 -25.70 -21.04
C SER A 756 29.10 -26.92 -20.29
N PRO A 757 29.98 -27.74 -20.92
CA PRO A 757 30.57 -28.91 -20.27
C PRO A 757 31.32 -28.60 -18.97
N ALA A 758 31.92 -27.41 -18.88
CA ALA A 758 32.58 -26.92 -17.66
C ALA A 758 31.60 -26.73 -16.49
N HIS A 759 30.36 -26.34 -16.78
CA HIS A 759 29.30 -26.10 -15.79
C HIS A 759 28.27 -27.24 -15.72
N ALA A 760 28.43 -28.35 -16.44
CA ALA A 760 27.46 -29.46 -16.42
C ALA A 760 27.12 -29.93 -15.00
N LYS A 761 28.13 -30.02 -14.13
CA LYS A 761 28.02 -30.37 -12.70
C LYS A 761 27.46 -29.26 -11.80
N THR A 762 27.01 -28.13 -12.36
CA THR A 762 26.41 -27.02 -11.60
C THR A 762 24.94 -27.30 -11.25
N ILE A 763 24.26 -28.13 -12.05
CA ILE A 763 22.84 -28.44 -11.89
C ILE A 763 22.66 -29.95 -11.72
N LYS A 764 22.17 -30.36 -10.55
CA LYS A 764 21.90 -31.74 -10.13
C LYS A 764 20.66 -32.34 -10.82
N ASN A 765 19.68 -31.49 -11.13
CA ASN A 765 18.42 -31.88 -11.78
C ASN A 765 18.56 -31.91 -13.31
N TYR A 766 18.57 -33.11 -13.89
CA TYR A 766 18.60 -33.30 -15.34
C TYR A 766 17.37 -32.76 -16.07
N ASN A 767 16.20 -32.71 -15.43
CA ASN A 767 14.99 -32.13 -16.04
C ASN A 767 15.16 -30.62 -16.24
N LEU A 768 15.75 -29.93 -15.25
CA LEU A 768 16.05 -28.50 -15.35
C LEU A 768 17.14 -28.22 -16.42
N ARG A 769 18.17 -29.08 -16.52
CA ARG A 769 19.14 -29.01 -17.63
C ARG A 769 18.46 -29.20 -18.98
N ALA A 770 17.50 -30.11 -19.09
CA ALA A 770 16.73 -30.32 -20.31
C ALA A 770 15.86 -29.09 -20.67
N ARG A 771 15.23 -28.44 -19.68
CA ARG A 771 14.48 -27.18 -19.87
C ARG A 771 15.35 -26.02 -20.36
N LEU A 772 16.64 -25.96 -20.02
CA LEU A 772 17.57 -24.98 -20.61
C LEU A 772 17.74 -25.19 -22.13
N GLY A 773 17.78 -26.45 -22.58
CA GLY A 773 17.76 -26.79 -24.02
C GLY A 773 16.44 -26.40 -24.69
N ASP A 774 15.32 -26.54 -23.99
CA ASP A 774 14.01 -26.09 -24.48
C ASP A 774 13.94 -24.59 -24.71
N ILE A 775 14.60 -23.78 -23.88
CA ILE A 775 14.67 -22.32 -24.08
C ILE A 775 15.46 -21.96 -25.34
N LEU A 776 16.56 -22.67 -25.64
CA LEU A 776 17.26 -22.48 -26.91
C LEU A 776 16.37 -22.82 -28.11
N PHE A 777 15.59 -23.91 -28.04
CA PHE A 777 14.68 -24.31 -29.12
C PHE A 777 13.48 -23.37 -29.28
N HIS A 778 12.82 -22.97 -28.19
CA HIS A 778 11.59 -22.19 -28.25
C HIS A 778 11.84 -20.71 -28.56
N ILE A 779 12.87 -20.11 -27.94
CA ILE A 779 13.13 -18.67 -27.97
C ILE A 779 14.19 -18.26 -29.01
N PHE A 780 15.27 -19.05 -29.16
CA PHE A 780 16.47 -18.60 -29.89
C PHE A 780 16.71 -19.30 -31.24
N LEU A 781 16.04 -20.41 -31.52
CA LEU A 781 16.03 -21.06 -32.84
C LEU A 781 15.02 -20.34 -33.77
N PRO A 782 15.42 -19.89 -34.97
CA PRO A 782 14.48 -19.28 -35.94
C PRO A 782 13.35 -20.23 -36.32
N SER A 783 12.14 -19.70 -36.50
CA SER A 783 10.92 -20.49 -36.72
C SER A 783 10.98 -21.38 -37.97
N GLU A 784 11.69 -20.94 -39.01
CA GLU A 784 11.90 -21.69 -40.26
C GLU A 784 12.71 -22.99 -40.04
N CYS A 785 13.36 -23.13 -38.89
CA CYS A 785 14.14 -24.30 -38.50
C CYS A 785 13.40 -25.24 -37.53
N LYS A 786 12.18 -24.87 -37.10
CA LYS A 786 11.27 -25.73 -36.34
C LYS A 786 10.49 -26.63 -37.31
N ARG A 787 10.22 -27.89 -36.92
CA ARG A 787 9.46 -28.83 -37.77
C ARG A 787 7.98 -28.80 -37.41
N GLU A 788 7.11 -28.91 -38.41
CA GLU A 788 5.66 -29.10 -38.22
C GLU A 788 5.33 -30.32 -37.33
N GLU A 789 6.17 -31.37 -37.39
CA GLU A 789 6.08 -32.55 -36.53
C GLU A 789 6.51 -32.31 -35.07
N ASP A 790 7.37 -31.30 -34.81
CA ASP A 790 7.82 -30.94 -33.47
C ASP A 790 6.76 -30.07 -32.73
N GLU A 791 5.89 -29.32 -33.44
CA GLU A 791 4.85 -28.45 -32.86
C GLU A 791 3.48 -28.49 -33.60
N PRO A 792 2.54 -29.37 -33.20
CA PRO A 792 1.19 -29.45 -33.81
C PRO A 792 0.24 -28.27 -33.51
N GLN A 793 0.65 -27.38 -32.60
CA GLN A 793 -0.04 -26.18 -32.12
C GLN A 793 0.92 -25.45 -31.15
N TYR A 794 1.00 -24.10 -31.23
CA TYR A 794 1.40 -23.09 -30.22
C TYR A 794 2.24 -21.97 -30.87
N GLY A 795 2.32 -20.79 -30.24
CA GLY A 795 3.12 -19.64 -30.70
C GLY A 795 2.57 -18.81 -31.88
N GLU A 796 2.90 -17.50 -31.86
CA GLU A 796 3.25 -16.71 -33.04
C GLU A 796 4.79 -16.53 -33.03
N ASP A 797 5.39 -15.99 -34.09
CA ASP A 797 6.85 -15.85 -34.18
C ASP A 797 7.44 -14.99 -33.06
N VAL A 798 8.50 -15.51 -32.41
CA VAL A 798 9.23 -14.78 -31.36
C VAL A 798 9.88 -13.53 -31.98
N PRO A 799 9.61 -12.31 -31.46
CA PRO A 799 10.09 -11.09 -32.10
C PRO A 799 11.61 -11.03 -32.24
N ALA A 800 12.10 -10.60 -33.41
CA ALA A 800 13.54 -10.49 -33.70
C ALA A 800 14.34 -9.68 -32.67
N SER A 801 13.70 -8.75 -31.94
CA SER A 801 14.32 -8.00 -30.83
C SER A 801 14.69 -8.85 -29.61
N VAL A 802 14.31 -10.13 -29.59
CA VAL A 802 14.45 -11.08 -28.47
C VAL A 802 15.41 -12.21 -28.86
N CYS A 803 15.26 -12.76 -30.06
CA CYS A 803 16.05 -13.90 -30.54
C CYS A 803 17.35 -13.51 -31.26
N CYS A 804 17.47 -12.27 -31.75
CA CYS A 804 18.68 -11.74 -32.38
C CYS A 804 19.45 -10.75 -31.48
N ASP A 805 20.77 -10.75 -31.63
CA ASP A 805 21.65 -9.77 -31.00
C ASP A 805 21.47 -8.37 -31.63
N PRO A 806 21.15 -7.32 -30.85
CA PRO A 806 20.93 -5.97 -31.36
C PRO A 806 22.17 -5.32 -31.97
N LYS A 807 23.38 -5.86 -31.76
CA LYS A 807 24.63 -5.33 -32.35
C LYS A 807 24.91 -5.85 -33.76
N THR A 808 24.56 -7.11 -34.03
CA THR A 808 24.85 -7.80 -35.31
C THR A 808 23.61 -8.06 -36.17
N GLY A 809 22.42 -8.02 -35.58
CA GLY A 809 21.16 -8.40 -36.24
C GLY A 809 21.01 -9.91 -36.48
N GLN A 810 21.98 -10.73 -36.08
CA GLN A 810 21.96 -12.19 -36.24
C GLN A 810 21.39 -12.87 -34.99
N PRO A 811 20.79 -14.07 -35.11
CA PRO A 811 20.35 -14.87 -33.97
C PRO A 811 21.46 -15.04 -32.92
N PHE A 812 21.13 -14.95 -31.63
CA PHE A 812 22.10 -15.06 -30.53
C PHE A 812 22.93 -16.36 -30.60
N LEU A 813 22.34 -17.44 -31.12
CA LEU A 813 23.01 -18.71 -31.42
C LEU A 813 24.24 -18.56 -32.34
N LEU A 814 24.22 -17.61 -33.28
CA LEU A 814 25.28 -17.42 -34.27
C LEU A 814 26.19 -16.22 -33.98
N SER A 815 25.72 -15.20 -33.25
CA SER A 815 26.49 -14.00 -32.94
C SER A 815 27.33 -14.10 -31.65
N SER A 816 26.88 -14.87 -30.65
CA SER A 816 27.62 -15.02 -29.39
C SER A 816 28.82 -15.94 -29.55
N LYS A 817 30.02 -15.41 -29.29
CA LYS A 817 31.26 -16.20 -29.28
C LYS A 817 31.21 -17.36 -28.27
N GLU A 818 30.63 -17.15 -27.09
CA GLU A 818 30.51 -18.22 -26.08
C GLU A 818 29.63 -19.38 -26.57
N ALA A 819 28.63 -19.08 -27.40
CA ALA A 819 27.84 -20.11 -28.08
C ALA A 819 28.65 -20.81 -29.17
N GLN A 820 29.37 -20.07 -30.02
CA GLN A 820 30.26 -20.63 -31.06
C GLN A 820 31.30 -21.59 -30.46
N ASP A 821 31.96 -21.19 -29.37
CA ASP A 821 33.05 -21.93 -28.74
C ASP A 821 32.57 -23.17 -27.95
N THR A 822 31.29 -23.28 -27.56
CA THR A 822 30.84 -24.31 -26.60
C THR A 822 29.51 -25.01 -26.89
N LEU A 823 28.61 -24.47 -27.73
CA LEU A 823 27.22 -24.93 -27.77
C LEU A 823 27.03 -26.31 -28.40
N ALA A 824 27.73 -26.62 -29.50
CA ALA A 824 27.62 -27.94 -30.13
C ALA A 824 28.06 -29.08 -29.17
N PRO A 825 29.23 -29.01 -28.49
CA PRO A 825 29.56 -29.93 -27.39
C PRO A 825 28.54 -29.96 -26.26
N SER A 826 27.96 -28.82 -25.88
CA SER A 826 26.95 -28.73 -24.82
C SER A 826 25.66 -29.49 -25.17
N LEU A 827 25.18 -29.36 -26.40
CA LEU A 827 23.96 -30.03 -26.88
C LEU A 827 24.17 -31.54 -27.06
N LEU A 828 25.36 -31.97 -27.48
CA LEU A 828 25.72 -33.39 -27.54
C LEU A 828 25.80 -34.03 -26.14
N LEU A 829 26.36 -33.32 -25.16
CA LEU A 829 26.32 -33.74 -23.75
C LEU A 829 24.88 -33.84 -23.25
N LEU A 830 24.07 -32.79 -23.46
CA LEU A 830 22.67 -32.75 -23.04
C LEU A 830 21.84 -33.90 -23.66
N TYR A 831 22.09 -34.27 -24.93
CA TYR A 831 21.44 -35.39 -25.61
C TYR A 831 21.68 -36.76 -24.92
N GLY A 832 22.82 -36.91 -24.25
CA GLY A 832 23.13 -38.04 -23.37
C GLY A 832 22.48 -37.89 -21.98
N GLU A 833 22.59 -36.71 -21.38
CA GLU A 833 22.03 -36.41 -20.05
C GLU A 833 20.51 -36.66 -19.99
N VAL A 834 19.76 -36.37 -21.06
CA VAL A 834 18.30 -36.58 -21.12
C VAL A 834 17.82 -38.04 -21.09
N GLU A 835 18.70 -39.04 -21.08
CA GLU A 835 18.27 -40.41 -20.69
C GLU A 835 17.72 -40.46 -19.26
N HIS A 836 18.21 -39.56 -18.38
CA HIS A 836 17.86 -39.54 -16.96
C HIS A 836 16.53 -38.83 -16.65
N THR A 837 15.90 -38.14 -17.62
CA THR A 837 14.58 -37.51 -17.46
C THR A 837 13.41 -38.50 -17.60
N GLY A 838 13.70 -39.78 -17.83
CA GLY A 838 12.70 -40.84 -17.91
C GLY A 838 12.14 -41.09 -19.33
N PRO A 839 11.37 -42.19 -19.51
CA PRO A 839 11.12 -42.76 -20.84
C PRO A 839 10.19 -41.93 -21.73
N TYR A 840 9.28 -41.15 -21.15
CA TYR A 840 8.29 -40.37 -21.90
C TYR A 840 8.83 -39.02 -22.38
N GLU A 841 9.53 -38.29 -21.51
CA GLU A 841 9.94 -36.90 -21.79
C GLU A 841 11.18 -36.84 -22.70
N LYS A 842 12.10 -37.81 -22.56
CA LYS A 842 13.39 -37.81 -23.28
C LYS A 842 13.28 -37.75 -24.81
N GLN A 843 12.20 -38.25 -25.40
CA GLN A 843 12.00 -38.15 -26.86
C GLN A 843 11.70 -36.71 -27.29
N GLY A 844 10.88 -35.98 -26.52
CA GLY A 844 10.56 -34.57 -26.80
C GLY A 844 11.77 -33.64 -26.61
N PHE A 845 12.58 -33.88 -25.58
CA PHE A 845 13.87 -33.17 -25.43
C PHE A 845 14.80 -33.48 -26.61
N ARG A 846 14.97 -34.76 -26.97
CA ARG A 846 15.86 -35.17 -28.07
C ARG A 846 15.46 -34.63 -29.44
N SER A 847 14.17 -34.56 -29.76
CA SER A 847 13.73 -34.02 -31.07
C SER A 847 14.13 -32.55 -31.20
N ARG A 848 13.94 -31.77 -30.13
CA ARG A 848 14.27 -30.33 -30.07
C ARG A 848 15.79 -30.09 -30.06
N ILE A 849 16.57 -30.89 -29.32
CA ILE A 849 18.04 -30.87 -29.36
C ILE A 849 18.56 -31.24 -30.76
N CYS A 850 17.96 -32.22 -31.44
CA CYS A 850 18.30 -32.55 -32.83
C CYS A 850 17.98 -31.40 -33.81
N SER A 851 16.88 -30.68 -33.63
CA SER A 851 16.53 -29.53 -34.47
C SER A 851 17.54 -28.37 -34.26
N LEU A 852 17.98 -28.12 -33.02
CA LEU A 852 19.09 -27.19 -32.71
C LEU A 852 20.41 -27.62 -33.36
N LEU A 853 20.84 -28.88 -33.18
CA LEU A 853 22.10 -29.39 -33.73
C LEU A 853 22.14 -29.31 -35.27
N LYS A 854 21.01 -29.56 -35.96
CA LYS A 854 20.92 -29.38 -37.42
C LYS A 854 21.15 -27.93 -37.85
N TYR A 855 20.59 -26.97 -37.10
CA TYR A 855 20.77 -25.54 -37.39
C TYR A 855 22.23 -25.10 -37.22
N LEU A 856 22.88 -25.54 -36.12
CA LEU A 856 24.30 -25.25 -35.89
C LEU A 856 25.21 -25.92 -36.94
N TRP A 857 24.94 -27.18 -37.29
CA TRP A 857 25.71 -27.91 -38.33
C TRP A 857 25.68 -27.21 -39.69
N ASN A 858 24.54 -26.64 -40.06
CA ASN A 858 24.38 -25.89 -41.31
C ASN A 858 25.00 -24.46 -41.25
N SER A 859 25.53 -24.04 -40.10
CA SER A 859 26.05 -22.69 -39.87
C SER A 859 27.59 -22.68 -39.80
N PRO A 860 28.29 -21.91 -40.67
CA PRO A 860 29.76 -21.96 -40.76
C PRO A 860 30.48 -21.51 -39.48
N GLN A 861 29.80 -20.78 -38.59
CA GLN A 861 30.33 -20.36 -37.28
C GLN A 861 30.51 -21.52 -36.29
N HIS A 862 29.74 -22.62 -36.45
CA HIS A 862 29.74 -23.76 -35.52
C HIS A 862 30.37 -25.03 -36.09
N HIS A 863 30.53 -25.13 -37.42
CA HIS A 863 30.99 -26.35 -38.12
C HIS A 863 32.38 -26.88 -37.67
N ASN A 864 33.17 -26.10 -36.92
CA ASN A 864 34.50 -26.51 -36.42
C ASN A 864 34.51 -26.99 -34.95
N ALA A 865 33.35 -27.01 -34.26
CA ALA A 865 33.20 -27.28 -32.82
C ALA A 865 32.33 -28.51 -32.52
#